data_AF-A0A839TDN4-F1
#
_entry.id   AF-A0A839TDN4-F1
#
_cell.length_a   1.000
_cell.length_b   1.000
_cell.length_c   1.000
_cell.angle_alpha   90.00
_cell.angle_beta   90.00
_cell.angle_gamma   90.00
#
_symmetry.space_group_name_H-M   'P 1'
#
loop_
_entity.id
_entity.type
_entity.pdbx_description
1 polymer ?
#
loop_
_entity_poly.entity_id
_entity_poly.type
_entity_poly.pdbx_seq_one_letter_code
_entity_poly.pdbx_strand_id
1 'polypeptide(L)'
;MLVSAWANANIQIYPSKGIFGLEQGCRTDPSKYEPNGSSIVCDFSQAIDNEIIRKQAEQLFVQGLKQNFGEQVVDTISQKTKNRTYIASLEVLRASEYIVKKDSTAEIFLPVTLSLKLTNVLSGEVIYSDSATLSQPIQVLTTEIDSPITKTVIKQKFQSTLLTLTKQVTEELKSKLKISETETQVIDRWKSYLVLDKGFKQGIAAQDELSSIDGDLIRVVHADSDYAVAVPILMQGRSKRFSKVSTNTRQAMNKPKALVVDVLTYQGESKDLIEQIFSDAVGEQASFTLTPVNRRYSAMAQSVSEQTALAQSEDINQRELPEFFIRINVLPVIAYQQQIGKITQQQVLHSEVFAEMIDRSGRVIYSAQATDDIKDVISEGMGFSLEARKEVVLKNALLKLGKQFQKGIQFTRSDLKVSSSSGQRITIDDAGKRLSTGMKVHVYHSDKAAGRNILIPTWEATVLERQGAKVTAQLDFPVNSSDRLPVRSGDSILLDSSAPVGDSKQSRVLCPSLHTEQVGEIPFHGFGPLIYHAFSSQSKRPFYATGSGFKGQTLLKDSVVAMTENAGFKKDMKANFYIPTNECLQPVLKIEVKQDSIKCNADKSNCDATLVMASGARIFNQKSEKIGAYGLQQEIELKGIDHQHRNEMYNIQMFEALPKILNQIVQKADSSK
;
A
#
# COMPACT_ATOMS: atom_id res chain seq x y z
N MET A 1 34.33 8.35 15.57
CA MET A 1 34.88 7.67 14.38
C MET A 1 33.74 6.93 13.71
N LEU A 2 33.26 7.42 12.57
CA LEU A 2 32.20 6.79 11.76
C LEU A 2 32.86 5.69 10.93
N VAL A 3 32.86 4.47 11.44
CA VAL A 3 33.21 3.29 10.64
C VAL A 3 32.09 3.10 9.63
N SER A 4 32.42 3.15 8.35
CA SER A 4 31.48 2.97 7.25
C SER A 4 30.77 1.61 7.39
N ALA A 5 29.44 1.64 7.50
CA ALA A 5 28.56 0.47 7.64
C ALA A 5 28.62 -0.53 6.45
N TRP A 6 29.48 -0.26 5.47
CA TRP A 6 29.59 -0.96 4.20
C TRP A 6 30.67 -2.05 4.18
N ALA A 7 31.70 -1.95 5.02
CA ALA A 7 32.86 -2.85 4.92
C ALA A 7 32.58 -4.31 5.33
N ASN A 8 31.42 -4.60 5.96
CA ASN A 8 31.13 -5.90 6.55
C ASN A 8 29.92 -6.64 5.93
N ALA A 9 29.14 -6.03 5.04
CA ALA A 9 28.00 -6.70 4.43
C ALA A 9 28.43 -7.30 3.08
N ASN A 10 28.64 -8.61 3.04
CA ASN A 10 29.07 -9.33 1.84
C ASN A 10 27.88 -9.53 0.88
N ILE A 11 27.40 -8.45 0.23
CA ILE A 11 26.32 -8.51 -0.78
C ILE A 11 26.88 -8.33 -2.18
N GLN A 12 26.19 -8.92 -3.16
CA GLN A 12 26.42 -8.68 -4.58
C GLN A 12 25.27 -7.88 -5.18
N ILE A 13 25.57 -6.98 -6.11
CA ILE A 13 24.59 -6.19 -6.84
C ILE A 13 24.64 -6.59 -8.31
N TYR A 14 23.52 -7.07 -8.84
CA TYR A 14 23.37 -7.37 -10.26
C TYR A 14 22.56 -6.27 -10.94
N PRO A 15 23.11 -5.52 -11.91
CA PRO A 15 22.36 -4.50 -12.62
C PRO A 15 21.40 -5.16 -13.63
N SER A 16 20.10 -4.95 -13.46
CA SER A 16 19.13 -5.39 -14.48
C SER A 16 19.29 -4.59 -15.77
N LYS A 17 19.17 -5.24 -16.92
CA LYS A 17 19.26 -4.57 -18.23
C LYS A 17 17.97 -3.87 -18.68
N GLY A 18 16.86 -4.11 -17.98
CA GLY A 18 15.54 -3.56 -18.32
C GLY A 18 15.24 -2.23 -17.64
N ILE A 19 14.38 -1.43 -18.29
CA ILE A 19 13.64 -0.34 -17.66
C ILE A 19 12.21 -0.81 -17.51
N PHE A 20 11.76 -0.95 -16.27
CA PHE A 20 10.44 -1.48 -15.98
C PHE A 20 9.40 -0.36 -15.86
N GLY A 21 8.13 -0.72 -16.05
CA GLY A 21 6.98 0.15 -15.85
C GLY A 21 6.29 0.63 -17.10
N LEU A 22 6.78 0.24 -18.27
CA LEU A 22 6.20 0.56 -19.56
C LEU A 22 5.17 -0.50 -20.01
N GLU A 23 4.95 -1.50 -19.16
CA GLU A 23 4.26 -2.76 -19.44
C GLU A 23 2.74 -2.58 -19.25
N GLN A 24 2.37 -1.67 -18.36
CA GLN A 24 1.02 -1.16 -18.25
C GLN A 24 0.89 -0.09 -19.33
N GLY A 25 0.02 -0.33 -20.32
CA GLY A 25 -0.11 0.54 -21.50
C GLY A 25 -0.18 2.03 -21.18
N CYS A 26 0.01 2.88 -22.19
CA CYS A 26 0.09 4.31 -21.97
C CYS A 26 -1.27 5.01 -21.99
N ARG A 27 -1.37 6.13 -21.28
CA ARG A 27 -2.52 7.02 -21.30
C ARG A 27 -2.48 7.92 -22.54
N THR A 28 -3.56 7.89 -23.31
CA THR A 28 -3.72 8.70 -24.54
C THR A 28 -4.22 10.11 -24.26
N ASP A 29 -5.02 10.28 -23.20
CA ASP A 29 -5.60 11.58 -22.82
C ASP A 29 -5.35 11.86 -21.32
N PRO A 30 -4.38 12.72 -20.98
CA PRO A 30 -4.07 13.08 -19.60
C PRO A 30 -5.20 13.78 -18.84
N SER A 31 -6.20 14.32 -19.54
CA SER A 31 -7.28 15.10 -18.94
C SER A 31 -8.48 14.26 -18.49
N LYS A 32 -8.55 12.98 -18.92
CA LYS A 32 -9.68 12.10 -18.60
C LYS A 32 -9.56 11.47 -17.22
N TYR A 33 -10.70 11.41 -16.54
CA TYR A 33 -10.89 10.58 -15.35
C TYR A 33 -11.01 9.13 -15.74
N GLU A 34 -10.01 8.35 -15.35
CA GLU A 34 -9.97 6.91 -15.61
C GLU A 34 -9.54 6.19 -14.32
N PRO A 35 -10.43 5.39 -13.70
CA PRO A 35 -10.07 4.58 -12.55
C PRO A 35 -8.88 3.67 -12.89
N ASN A 36 -7.80 3.79 -12.12
CA ASN A 36 -6.53 3.08 -12.36
C ASN A 36 -5.91 3.38 -13.73
N GLY A 37 -6.16 4.56 -14.30
CA GLY A 37 -5.52 5.02 -15.53
C GLY A 37 -3.99 5.04 -15.42
N SER A 38 -3.30 4.84 -16.55
CA SER A 38 -1.84 4.80 -16.59
C SER A 38 -1.22 6.15 -16.19
N SER A 39 -0.15 6.08 -15.40
CA SER A 39 0.66 7.25 -15.00
C SER A 39 1.70 7.65 -16.06
N ILE A 40 1.70 6.97 -17.21
CA ILE A 40 2.65 7.17 -18.31
C ILE A 40 1.88 7.57 -19.56
N VAL A 41 2.19 8.75 -20.10
CA VAL A 41 1.64 9.23 -21.37
C VAL A 41 2.27 8.53 -22.57
N CYS A 42 1.51 8.34 -23.65
CA CYS A 42 1.99 7.60 -24.82
C CYS A 42 3.22 8.21 -25.50
N ASP A 43 3.38 9.54 -25.46
CA ASP A 43 4.56 10.20 -26.00
C ASP A 43 5.85 9.79 -25.27
N PHE A 44 5.78 9.52 -23.97
CA PHE A 44 6.93 8.99 -23.22
C PHE A 44 7.25 7.56 -23.66
N SER A 45 6.25 6.67 -23.72
CA SER A 45 6.46 5.29 -24.17
C SER A 45 7.09 5.23 -25.55
N GLN A 46 6.58 6.04 -26.49
CA GLN A 46 7.16 6.16 -27.84
C GLN A 46 8.57 6.74 -27.84
N ALA A 47 8.88 7.69 -26.94
CA ALA A 47 10.22 8.27 -26.83
C ALA A 47 11.26 7.25 -26.36
N ILE A 48 10.87 6.32 -25.46
CA ILE A 48 11.76 5.31 -24.87
C ILE A 48 11.72 3.99 -25.66
N ASP A 49 10.80 3.80 -26.60
CA ASP A 49 10.80 2.70 -27.57
C ASP A 49 11.85 2.90 -28.69
N ASN A 50 13.05 3.28 -28.27
CA ASN A 50 14.22 3.48 -29.10
C ASN A 50 15.39 2.69 -28.50
N GLU A 51 15.91 1.71 -29.24
CA GLU A 51 16.98 0.82 -28.77
C GLU A 51 18.25 1.57 -28.36
N ILE A 52 18.58 2.68 -29.05
CA ILE A 52 19.77 3.49 -28.73
C ILE A 52 19.62 4.11 -27.35
N ILE A 53 18.46 4.70 -27.06
CA ILE A 53 18.20 5.34 -25.75
C ILE A 53 18.17 4.30 -24.63
N ARG A 54 17.55 3.14 -24.86
CA ARG A 54 17.53 2.05 -23.87
C ARG A 54 18.95 1.56 -23.54
N LYS A 55 19.79 1.33 -24.55
CA LYS A 55 21.19 0.93 -24.36
C LYS A 55 22.01 2.01 -23.65
N GLN A 56 21.79 3.29 -23.97
CA GLN A 56 22.45 4.40 -23.27
C GLN A 56 22.07 4.44 -21.78
N ALA A 57 20.78 4.29 -21.47
CA ALA A 57 20.31 4.24 -20.08
C ALA A 57 20.90 3.03 -19.32
N GLU A 58 20.94 1.84 -19.94
CA GLU A 58 21.58 0.65 -19.38
C GLU A 58 23.07 0.89 -19.09
N GLN A 59 23.81 1.44 -20.05
CA GLN A 59 25.24 1.72 -19.88
C GLN A 59 25.50 2.71 -18.74
N LEU A 60 24.74 3.81 -18.68
CA LEU A 60 24.83 4.78 -17.59
C LEU A 60 24.52 4.16 -16.23
N PHE A 61 23.50 3.29 -16.18
CA PHE A 61 23.11 2.60 -14.97
C PHE A 61 24.22 1.68 -14.45
N VAL A 62 24.75 0.83 -15.32
CA VAL A 62 25.86 -0.09 -14.97
C VAL A 62 27.11 0.70 -14.56
N GLN A 63 27.46 1.75 -15.30
CA GLN A 63 28.61 2.59 -14.99
C GLN A 63 28.46 3.28 -13.62
N GLY A 64 27.30 3.87 -13.34
CA GLY A 64 27.01 4.52 -12.06
C GLY A 64 27.10 3.55 -10.89
N LEU A 65 26.57 2.33 -11.04
CA LEU A 65 26.69 1.28 -10.03
C LEU A 65 28.16 0.85 -9.82
N LYS A 66 28.91 0.57 -10.90
CA LYS A 66 30.32 0.16 -10.81
C LYS A 66 31.19 1.25 -10.18
N GLN A 67 30.93 2.52 -10.48
CA GLN A 67 31.63 3.65 -9.87
C GLN A 67 31.38 3.73 -8.36
N ASN A 68 30.16 3.41 -7.90
CA ASN A 68 29.78 3.53 -6.50
C ASN A 68 30.13 2.31 -5.65
N PHE A 69 30.05 1.11 -6.22
CA PHE A 69 30.14 -0.18 -5.51
C PHE A 69 31.31 -1.08 -5.93
N GLY A 70 32.03 -0.75 -7.01
CA GLY A 70 33.21 -1.48 -7.45
C GLY A 70 32.94 -2.97 -7.65
N GLU A 71 33.74 -3.82 -6.99
CA GLU A 71 33.71 -5.28 -7.11
C GLU A 71 32.42 -5.93 -6.57
N GLN A 72 31.58 -5.21 -5.83
CA GLN A 72 30.28 -5.72 -5.41
C GLN A 72 29.30 -5.82 -6.58
N VAL A 73 29.54 -5.10 -7.69
CA VAL A 73 28.72 -5.18 -8.90
C VAL A 73 29.17 -6.37 -9.73
N VAL A 74 28.28 -7.35 -9.91
CA VAL A 74 28.55 -8.59 -10.62
C VAL A 74 27.82 -8.65 -11.95
N ASP A 75 28.46 -9.26 -12.95
CA ASP A 75 27.88 -9.40 -14.29
C ASP A 75 27.06 -10.72 -14.44
N THR A 76 27.06 -11.59 -13.43
CA THR A 76 26.29 -12.85 -13.39
C THR A 76 25.88 -13.24 -11.97
N ILE A 77 24.89 -14.12 -11.84
CA ILE A 77 24.39 -14.63 -10.56
C ILE A 77 24.67 -16.14 -10.49
N SER A 78 25.39 -16.58 -9.46
CA SER A 78 25.73 -17.99 -9.28
C SER A 78 24.78 -18.69 -8.31
N GLN A 79 24.66 -20.03 -8.41
CA GLN A 79 23.87 -20.83 -7.45
C GLN A 79 24.38 -20.70 -6.00
N LYS A 80 25.67 -20.43 -5.80
CA LYS A 80 26.26 -20.27 -4.46
C LYS A 80 25.96 -18.90 -3.85
N THR A 81 25.89 -17.86 -4.68
CA THR A 81 25.77 -16.47 -4.23
C THR A 81 24.37 -15.89 -4.35
N LYS A 82 23.45 -16.54 -5.06
CA LYS A 82 22.08 -16.07 -5.32
C LYS A 82 21.33 -15.57 -4.08
N ASN A 83 21.51 -16.20 -2.92
CA ASN A 83 20.86 -15.79 -1.66
C ASN A 83 21.32 -14.40 -1.17
N ARG A 84 22.50 -13.96 -1.60
CA ARG A 84 23.14 -12.68 -1.23
C ARG A 84 23.29 -11.72 -2.41
N THR A 85 22.64 -12.01 -3.53
CA THR A 85 22.63 -11.16 -4.72
C THR A 85 21.33 -10.38 -4.81
N TYR A 86 21.45 -9.06 -4.91
CA TYR A 86 20.34 -8.13 -5.07
C TYR A 86 20.33 -7.57 -6.49
N ILE A 87 19.18 -7.64 -7.14
CA ILE A 87 18.94 -7.05 -8.45
C ILE A 87 18.70 -5.55 -8.26
N ALA A 88 19.53 -4.73 -8.90
CA ALA A 88 19.28 -3.32 -9.04
C ALA A 88 18.38 -3.08 -10.26
N SER A 89 17.16 -2.61 -10.05
CA SER A 89 16.18 -2.35 -11.12
C SER A 89 15.82 -0.86 -11.22
N LEU A 90 15.66 -0.39 -12.46
CA LEU A 90 15.13 0.94 -12.76
C LEU A 90 13.65 0.84 -13.12
N GLU A 91 12.83 1.65 -12.47
CA GLU A 91 11.37 1.62 -12.59
C GLU A 91 10.82 3.01 -12.89
N VAL A 92 10.21 3.19 -14.07
CA VAL A 92 9.45 4.41 -14.35
C VAL A 92 8.15 4.33 -13.56
N LEU A 93 7.99 5.25 -12.61
CA LEU A 93 6.78 5.35 -11.79
C LEU A 93 5.75 6.27 -12.44
N ARG A 94 6.21 7.31 -13.15
CA ARG A 94 5.39 8.34 -13.76
C ARG A 94 6.10 8.99 -14.94
N ALA A 95 5.34 9.29 -15.99
CA ALA A 95 5.70 10.25 -17.02
C ALA A 95 4.43 10.96 -17.51
N SER A 96 4.30 12.25 -17.23
CA SER A 96 3.08 13.01 -17.52
C SER A 96 3.36 14.23 -18.39
N GLU A 97 2.29 14.78 -18.97
CA GLU A 97 2.31 15.99 -19.78
C GLU A 97 1.21 16.92 -19.28
N TYR A 98 1.59 18.15 -18.94
CA TYR A 98 0.67 19.19 -18.50
C TYR A 98 0.90 20.46 -19.30
N ILE A 99 -0.18 21.06 -19.81
CA ILE A 99 -0.11 22.22 -20.69
C ILE A 99 -0.75 23.41 -19.99
N VAL A 100 0.00 24.49 -19.83
CA VAL A 100 -0.47 25.77 -19.28
C VAL A 100 -0.45 26.80 -20.39
N LYS A 101 -1.63 27.23 -20.86
CA LYS A 101 -1.76 28.26 -21.89
C LYS A 101 -1.67 29.65 -21.26
N LYS A 102 -0.86 30.53 -21.84
CA LYS A 102 -0.60 31.92 -21.46
C LYS A 102 -0.77 32.80 -22.70
N ASP A 103 -2.02 33.15 -23.02
CA ASP A 103 -2.41 33.92 -24.21
C ASP A 103 -1.73 33.44 -25.52
N SER A 104 -0.63 34.06 -25.91
CA SER A 104 0.14 33.76 -27.13
C SER A 104 1.14 32.60 -27.00
N THR A 105 1.49 32.19 -25.78
CA THR A 105 2.44 31.10 -25.50
C THR A 105 1.82 30.01 -24.64
N ALA A 106 2.43 28.83 -24.63
CA ALA A 106 2.10 27.77 -23.70
C ALA A 106 3.35 27.15 -23.10
N GLU A 107 3.26 26.75 -21.84
CA GLU A 107 4.28 25.98 -21.14
C GLU A 107 3.82 24.53 -21.01
N ILE A 108 4.67 23.61 -21.46
CA ILE A 108 4.45 22.16 -21.39
C ILE A 108 5.38 21.59 -20.33
N PHE A 109 4.81 21.14 -19.21
CA PHE A 109 5.55 20.49 -18.12
C PHE A 109 5.58 18.98 -18.33
N LEU A 110 6.77 18.40 -18.23
CA LEU A 110 7.03 16.99 -18.49
C LEU A 110 7.67 16.29 -17.28
N PRO A 111 6.95 16.10 -16.16
CA PRO A 111 7.51 15.41 -15.01
C PRO A 111 7.68 13.92 -15.29
N VAL A 112 8.90 13.45 -15.08
CA VAL A 112 9.26 12.02 -15.08
C VAL A 112 9.73 11.64 -13.69
N THR A 113 9.27 10.49 -13.19
CA THR A 113 9.70 9.93 -11.90
C THR A 113 10.28 8.54 -12.12
N LEU A 114 11.55 8.38 -11.74
CA LEU A 114 12.30 7.14 -11.87
C LEU A 114 12.67 6.63 -10.48
N SER A 115 12.47 5.34 -10.24
CA SER A 115 12.85 4.66 -9.01
C SER A 115 13.98 3.67 -9.25
N LEU A 116 14.86 3.53 -8.26
CA LEU A 116 15.85 2.47 -8.17
C LEU A 116 15.49 1.58 -6.97
N LYS A 117 15.37 0.27 -7.22
CA LYS A 117 15.18 -0.73 -6.17
C LYS A 117 16.31 -1.74 -6.12
N LEU A 118 16.64 -2.22 -4.92
CA LEU A 118 17.49 -3.40 -4.71
C LEU A 118 16.63 -4.53 -4.18
N THR A 119 16.40 -5.54 -5.01
CA THR A 119 15.48 -6.66 -4.73
C THR A 119 16.24 -7.98 -4.70
N ASN A 120 16.13 -8.76 -3.64
CA ASN A 120 16.72 -10.09 -3.59
C ASN A 120 16.10 -10.97 -4.68
N VAL A 121 16.93 -11.65 -5.48
CA VAL A 121 16.46 -12.39 -6.65
C VAL A 121 15.56 -13.58 -6.29
N LEU A 122 15.71 -14.19 -5.11
CA LEU A 122 14.93 -15.36 -4.71
C LEU A 122 13.75 -15.02 -3.81
N SER A 123 14.01 -14.24 -2.76
CA SER A 123 12.96 -13.90 -1.81
C SER A 123 12.03 -12.82 -2.35
N GLY A 124 12.50 -11.94 -3.24
CA GLY A 124 11.77 -10.74 -3.63
C GLY A 124 11.75 -9.65 -2.54
N GLU A 125 12.54 -9.82 -1.47
CA GLU A 125 12.71 -8.78 -0.45
C GLU A 125 13.39 -7.55 -1.04
N VAL A 126 12.81 -6.39 -0.78
CA VAL A 126 13.35 -5.10 -1.21
C VAL A 126 14.08 -4.47 -0.04
N ILE A 127 15.40 -4.31 -0.15
CA ILE A 127 16.23 -3.69 0.89
C ILE A 127 16.45 -2.20 0.66
N TYR A 128 16.20 -1.73 -0.57
CA TYR A 128 16.31 -0.33 -0.95
C TYR A 128 15.22 0.00 -1.97
N SER A 129 14.57 1.14 -1.79
CA SER A 129 13.68 1.73 -2.77
C SER A 129 13.74 3.23 -2.58
N ASP A 130 14.12 3.96 -3.63
CA ASP A 130 14.05 5.41 -3.66
C ASP A 130 13.69 5.88 -5.06
N SER A 131 13.21 7.12 -5.17
CA SER A 131 12.78 7.70 -6.44
C SER A 131 13.20 9.16 -6.56
N ALA A 132 13.56 9.56 -7.78
CA ALA A 132 13.79 10.95 -8.13
C ALA A 132 12.77 11.41 -9.17
N THR A 133 12.31 12.65 -9.04
CA THR A 133 11.42 13.33 -10.00
C THR A 133 12.15 14.50 -10.61
N LEU A 134 12.12 14.60 -11.94
CA LEU A 134 12.61 15.75 -12.67
C LEU A 134 11.49 16.25 -13.60
N SER A 135 11.22 17.55 -13.54
CA SER A 135 10.26 18.22 -14.43
C SER A 135 10.98 19.36 -15.11
N GLN A 136 11.00 19.34 -16.44
CA GLN A 136 11.65 20.36 -17.24
C GLN A 136 10.64 20.93 -18.25
N PRO A 137 10.21 22.19 -18.08
CA PRO A 137 9.21 22.77 -18.96
C PRO A 137 9.77 23.08 -20.36
N ILE A 138 8.88 23.06 -21.35
CA ILE A 138 9.12 23.56 -22.72
C ILE A 138 8.17 24.73 -22.95
N GLN A 139 8.66 25.83 -23.50
CA GLN A 139 7.81 26.95 -23.92
C GLN A 139 7.61 26.91 -25.43
N VAL A 140 6.37 27.04 -25.88
CA VAL A 140 5.97 27.06 -27.30
C VAL A 140 4.93 28.14 -27.55
N LEU A 141 4.66 28.48 -28.81
CA LEU A 141 3.49 29.29 -29.15
C LEU A 141 2.20 28.47 -28.93
N THR A 142 1.13 29.12 -28.48
CA THR A 142 -0.16 28.42 -28.24
C THR A 142 -0.68 27.72 -29.50
N THR A 143 -0.41 28.28 -30.68
CA THR A 143 -0.79 27.72 -31.99
C THR A 143 0.06 26.51 -32.41
N GLU A 144 1.18 26.24 -31.74
CA GLU A 144 2.15 25.20 -32.10
C GLU A 144 2.15 24.02 -31.13
N ILE A 145 1.31 24.04 -30.09
CA ILE A 145 1.21 22.97 -29.06
C ILE A 145 1.09 21.59 -29.71
N ASP A 146 0.19 21.48 -30.70
CA ASP A 146 -0.10 20.21 -31.38
C ASP A 146 0.79 19.98 -32.62
N SER A 147 1.80 20.82 -32.85
CA SER A 147 2.66 20.69 -34.03
C SER A 147 3.56 19.44 -33.94
N PRO A 148 3.89 18.80 -35.08
CA PRO A 148 4.85 17.69 -35.12
C PRO A 148 6.23 18.04 -34.56
N ILE A 149 6.63 19.32 -34.69
CA ILE A 149 7.90 19.83 -34.15
C ILE A 149 7.86 19.79 -32.62
N THR A 150 6.82 20.36 -32.01
CA THR A 150 6.62 20.34 -30.55
C THR A 150 6.62 18.91 -30.00
N LYS A 151 5.90 17.99 -30.67
CA LYS A 151 5.89 16.56 -30.29
C LYS A 151 7.27 15.92 -30.36
N THR A 152 8.11 16.30 -31.32
CA THR A 152 9.50 15.82 -31.40
C THR A 152 10.34 16.34 -30.23
N VAL A 153 10.20 17.62 -29.88
CA VAL A 153 10.89 18.23 -28.73
C VAL A 153 10.47 17.57 -27.42
N ILE A 154 9.17 17.29 -27.23
CA ILE A 154 8.64 16.57 -26.06
C ILE A 154 9.34 15.20 -25.91
N LYS A 155 9.43 14.42 -27.01
CA LYS A 155 10.08 13.10 -26.99
C LYS A 155 11.57 13.20 -26.64
N GLN A 156 12.31 14.12 -27.24
CA GLN A 156 13.72 14.36 -26.92
C GLN A 156 13.90 14.76 -25.45
N LYS A 157 12.98 15.57 -24.92
CA LYS A 157 13.02 16.01 -23.53
C LYS A 157 12.81 14.84 -22.56
N PHE A 158 11.84 13.97 -22.84
CA PHE A 158 11.66 12.73 -22.08
C PHE A 158 12.90 11.83 -22.07
N GLN A 159 13.55 11.64 -23.23
CA GLN A 159 14.78 10.86 -23.33
C GLN A 159 15.90 11.44 -22.44
N SER A 160 16.18 12.74 -22.58
CA SER A 160 17.22 13.40 -21.77
C SER A 160 16.92 13.38 -20.27
N THR A 161 15.65 13.50 -19.89
CA THR A 161 15.19 13.44 -18.50
C THR A 161 15.42 12.06 -17.91
N LEU A 162 15.09 10.99 -18.63
CA LEU A 162 15.35 9.62 -18.21
C LEU A 162 16.85 9.37 -17.95
N LEU A 163 17.73 9.75 -18.89
CA LEU A 163 19.18 9.56 -18.74
C LEU A 163 19.73 10.33 -17.53
N THR A 164 19.25 11.56 -17.31
CA THR A 164 19.63 12.39 -16.15
C THR A 164 19.18 11.73 -14.84
N LEU A 165 17.94 11.25 -14.78
CA LEU A 165 17.41 10.57 -13.61
C LEU A 165 18.15 9.27 -13.31
N THR A 166 18.53 8.48 -14.33
CA THR A 166 19.34 7.26 -14.15
C THR A 166 20.67 7.55 -13.45
N LYS A 167 21.36 8.62 -13.85
CA LYS A 167 22.58 9.06 -13.18
C LYS A 167 22.30 9.50 -11.74
N GLN A 168 21.27 10.31 -11.53
CA GLN A 168 20.93 10.81 -10.19
C GLN A 168 20.61 9.68 -9.20
N VAL A 169 19.74 8.73 -9.57
CA VAL A 169 19.32 7.66 -8.64
C VAL A 169 20.48 6.71 -8.29
N THR A 170 21.44 6.52 -9.21
CA THR A 170 22.63 5.70 -8.93
C THR A 170 23.65 6.43 -8.05
N GLU A 171 23.83 7.74 -8.24
CA GLU A 171 24.67 8.58 -7.37
C GLU A 171 24.14 8.64 -5.92
N GLU A 172 22.83 8.79 -5.76
CA GLU A 172 22.20 8.89 -4.43
C GLU A 172 22.25 7.56 -3.65
N LEU A 173 22.19 6.41 -4.35
CA LEU A 173 22.14 5.07 -3.76
C LEU A 173 23.23 4.83 -2.71
N LYS A 174 24.49 5.18 -2.99
CA LYS A 174 25.61 4.96 -2.05
C LYS A 174 25.48 5.73 -0.75
N SER A 175 24.93 6.95 -0.82
CA SER A 175 24.76 7.81 0.35
C SER A 175 23.57 7.39 1.22
N LYS A 176 22.52 6.85 0.59
CA LYS A 176 21.24 6.52 1.22
C LYS A 176 21.15 5.07 1.68
N LEU A 177 21.79 4.14 0.99
CA LEU A 177 21.75 2.73 1.37
C LEU A 177 22.52 2.54 2.70
N LYS A 178 21.82 2.00 3.69
CA LYS A 178 22.36 1.69 5.01
C LYS A 178 22.03 0.24 5.35
N ILE A 179 22.95 -0.65 5.02
CA ILE A 179 22.82 -2.08 5.30
C ILE A 179 23.53 -2.46 6.59
N SER A 180 22.98 -3.46 7.26
CA SER A 180 23.59 -4.12 8.40
C SER A 180 23.52 -5.62 8.20
N GLU A 181 24.59 -6.33 8.55
CA GLU A 181 24.61 -7.79 8.56
C GLU A 181 24.46 -8.28 10.01
N THR A 182 23.50 -9.19 10.22
CA THR A 182 23.29 -9.85 11.51
C THR A 182 23.62 -11.32 11.35
N GLU A 183 24.76 -11.73 11.90
CA GLU A 183 25.16 -13.15 12.00
C GLU A 183 24.54 -13.80 13.24
N THR A 184 24.18 -15.06 13.18
CA THR A 184 23.69 -15.88 14.30
C THR A 184 24.22 -17.31 14.17
N GLN A 185 24.12 -18.09 15.25
CA GLN A 185 24.49 -19.49 15.27
C GLN A 185 23.39 -20.36 15.87
N VAL A 186 23.35 -21.61 15.41
CA VAL A 186 22.51 -22.66 15.97
C VAL A 186 23.11 -23.12 17.30
N ILE A 187 22.41 -22.86 18.41
CA ILE A 187 22.83 -23.24 19.76
C ILE A 187 22.25 -24.58 20.21
N ASP A 188 21.11 -24.97 19.68
CA ASP A 188 20.49 -26.24 19.98
C ASP A 188 19.55 -26.66 18.85
N ARG A 189 19.14 -27.94 18.88
CA ARG A 189 18.15 -28.50 17.98
C ARG A 189 17.07 -29.18 18.80
N TRP A 190 15.88 -28.61 18.77
CA TRP A 190 14.71 -29.22 19.36
C TRP A 190 13.91 -29.91 18.25
N LYS A 191 14.00 -31.25 18.18
CA LYS A 191 13.42 -32.06 17.09
C LYS A 191 13.84 -31.55 15.70
N SER A 192 12.91 -31.17 14.83
CA SER A 192 13.21 -30.60 13.50
C SER A 192 13.48 -29.08 13.51
N TYR A 193 13.33 -28.41 14.65
CA TYR A 193 13.54 -26.97 14.80
C TYR A 193 14.97 -26.65 15.21
N LEU A 194 15.50 -25.57 14.65
CA LEU A 194 16.81 -25.00 14.99
C LEU A 194 16.60 -23.84 15.95
N VAL A 195 17.33 -23.83 17.07
CA VAL A 195 17.31 -22.74 18.04
C VAL A 195 18.54 -21.86 17.81
N LEU A 196 18.30 -20.58 17.59
CA LEU A 196 19.30 -19.57 17.27
C LEU A 196 19.65 -18.73 18.49
N ASP A 197 20.91 -18.31 18.60
CA ASP A 197 21.44 -17.53 19.73
C ASP A 197 21.06 -16.05 19.75
N LYS A 198 20.27 -15.61 18.77
CA LYS A 198 19.85 -14.22 18.59
C LYS A 198 18.37 -14.15 18.28
N GLY A 199 17.74 -13.10 18.80
CA GLY A 199 16.34 -12.77 18.60
C GLY A 199 16.15 -11.33 18.10
N PHE A 200 14.98 -10.76 18.35
CA PHE A 200 14.61 -9.46 17.77
C PHE A 200 15.44 -8.30 18.31
N LYS A 201 15.99 -8.37 19.54
CA LYS A 201 16.90 -7.31 20.05
C LYS A 201 18.21 -7.25 19.27
N GLN A 202 18.61 -8.35 18.64
CA GLN A 202 19.83 -8.44 17.85
C GLN A 202 19.57 -8.28 16.34
N GLY A 203 18.32 -8.15 15.92
CA GLY A 203 17.96 -7.94 14.51
C GLY A 203 17.46 -9.18 13.78
N ILE A 204 16.98 -10.21 14.50
CA ILE A 204 16.31 -11.38 13.91
C ILE A 204 14.80 -11.31 14.18
N ALA A 205 13.98 -11.34 13.14
CA ALA A 205 12.53 -11.26 13.18
C ALA A 205 11.88 -12.53 12.64
N ALA A 206 10.61 -12.74 12.98
CA ALA A 206 9.80 -13.78 12.34
C ALA A 206 9.69 -13.54 10.82
N GLN A 207 9.68 -14.64 10.06
CA GLN A 207 9.73 -14.70 8.60
C GLN A 207 11.05 -14.23 7.97
N ASP A 208 12.09 -13.96 8.76
CA ASP A 208 13.41 -13.74 8.20
C ASP A 208 13.98 -15.02 7.60
N GLU A 209 14.63 -14.87 6.45
CA GLU A 209 15.45 -15.92 5.84
C GLU A 209 16.91 -15.61 6.09
N LEU A 210 17.66 -16.61 6.57
CA LEU A 210 19.07 -16.47 6.87
C LEU A 210 19.86 -17.51 6.08
N SER A 211 20.98 -17.09 5.52
CA SER A 211 21.83 -17.91 4.67
C SER A 211 23.18 -18.19 5.32
N SER A 212 23.75 -19.38 5.05
CA SER A 212 25.13 -19.70 5.39
C SER A 212 26.08 -19.42 4.21
N ILE A 213 27.39 -19.43 4.48
CA ILE A 213 28.42 -19.32 3.43
C ILE A 213 28.44 -20.53 2.47
N ASP A 214 27.87 -21.65 2.90
CA ASP A 214 27.79 -22.89 2.14
C ASP A 214 26.54 -22.94 1.25
N GLY A 215 25.64 -21.94 1.36
CA GLY A 215 24.40 -21.87 0.62
C GLY A 215 23.18 -22.48 1.34
N ASP A 216 23.35 -22.97 2.58
CA ASP A 216 22.22 -23.41 3.42
C ASP A 216 21.30 -22.21 3.73
N LEU A 217 19.99 -22.45 3.75
CA LEU A 217 18.94 -21.46 3.98
C LEU A 217 17.98 -21.95 5.08
N ILE A 218 17.75 -21.09 6.07
CA ILE A 218 16.78 -21.35 7.15
C ILE A 218 15.76 -20.21 7.20
N ARG A 219 14.54 -20.51 7.68
CA ARG A 219 13.49 -19.53 7.92
C ARG A 219 13.16 -19.44 9.39
N VAL A 220 13.13 -18.23 9.93
CA VAL A 220 12.69 -17.96 11.30
C VAL A 220 11.17 -18.05 11.37
N VAL A 221 10.68 -19.00 12.16
CA VAL A 221 9.24 -19.18 12.43
C VAL A 221 8.78 -18.46 13.70
N HIS A 222 9.73 -18.16 14.60
CA HIS A 222 9.48 -17.36 15.80
C HIS A 222 10.75 -16.62 16.22
N ALA A 223 10.61 -15.38 16.66
CA ALA A 223 11.69 -14.61 17.25
C ALA A 223 11.22 -14.03 18.59
N ASP A 224 11.96 -14.34 19.65
CA ASP A 224 11.81 -13.73 20.97
C ASP A 224 12.94 -12.72 21.17
N SER A 225 13.11 -12.20 22.39
CA SER A 225 13.99 -11.06 22.63
C SER A 225 15.47 -11.39 22.45
N ASP A 226 15.88 -12.61 22.73
CA ASP A 226 17.27 -13.06 22.78
C ASP A 226 17.52 -14.42 22.08
N TYR A 227 16.48 -15.05 21.54
CA TYR A 227 16.59 -16.26 20.72
C TYR A 227 15.59 -16.22 19.57
N ALA A 228 15.80 -17.10 18.60
CA ALA A 228 14.85 -17.35 17.53
C ALA A 228 14.74 -18.85 17.26
N VAL A 229 13.61 -19.27 16.71
CA VAL A 229 13.34 -20.64 16.28
C VAL A 229 13.19 -20.62 14.77
N ALA A 230 13.93 -21.50 14.10
CA ALA A 230 13.96 -21.60 12.67
C ALA A 230 13.69 -23.02 12.17
N VAL A 231 13.23 -23.12 10.93
CA VAL A 231 13.08 -24.37 10.19
C VAL A 231 14.01 -24.36 8.98
N PRO A 232 14.57 -25.51 8.58
CA PRO A 232 15.38 -25.60 7.38
C PRO A 232 14.51 -25.42 6.12
N ILE A 233 14.95 -24.57 5.19
CA ILE A 233 14.37 -24.49 3.83
C ILE A 233 15.23 -25.34 2.88
N LEU A 234 16.53 -25.05 2.84
CA LEU A 234 17.51 -25.76 2.04
C LEU A 234 18.72 -26.03 2.93
N MET A 235 19.04 -27.30 3.19
CA MET A 235 20.25 -27.66 3.93
C MET A 235 20.97 -28.77 3.18
N GLN A 236 22.15 -28.46 2.65
CA GLN A 236 23.07 -29.42 2.05
C GLN A 236 24.13 -29.87 3.06
N GLY A 237 24.36 -29.07 4.12
CA GLY A 237 25.37 -29.34 5.15
C GLY A 237 24.83 -29.31 6.59
N ARG A 238 25.76 -29.19 7.54
CA ARG A 238 25.49 -28.91 8.97
C ARG A 238 25.97 -27.49 9.32
N SER A 239 25.71 -26.51 8.47
CA SER A 239 26.10 -25.13 8.76
C SER A 239 25.53 -24.72 10.12
N LYS A 240 26.40 -24.23 11.00
CA LYS A 240 26.00 -23.74 12.33
C LYS A 240 25.85 -22.23 12.38
N ARG A 241 26.32 -21.52 11.35
CA ARG A 241 26.30 -20.06 11.28
C ARG A 241 25.48 -19.62 10.08
N PHE A 242 24.63 -18.64 10.34
CA PHE A 242 23.74 -18.05 9.36
C PHE A 242 23.76 -16.54 9.51
N SER A 243 23.46 -15.81 8.45
CA SER A 243 23.30 -14.37 8.54
C SER A 243 22.21 -13.86 7.63
N LYS A 244 21.71 -12.68 7.98
CA LYS A 244 20.83 -11.88 7.15
C LYS A 244 21.40 -10.49 6.96
N VAL A 245 21.09 -9.90 5.82
CA VAL A 245 21.33 -8.49 5.55
C VAL A 245 20.01 -7.76 5.68
N SER A 246 19.98 -6.66 6.42
CA SER A 246 18.77 -5.85 6.57
C SER A 246 19.08 -4.37 6.63
N THR A 247 18.15 -3.56 6.14
CA THR A 247 18.12 -2.10 6.29
C THR A 247 17.25 -1.62 7.45
N ASN A 248 16.44 -2.52 8.02
CA ASN A 248 15.57 -2.22 9.15
C ASN A 248 16.38 -1.92 10.42
N THR A 249 15.96 -0.86 11.13
CA THR A 249 16.44 -0.62 12.48
C THR A 249 15.94 -1.71 13.43
N ARG A 250 16.70 -2.01 14.49
CA ARG A 250 16.35 -3.06 15.48
C ARG A 250 14.94 -2.89 16.06
N GLN A 251 14.44 -1.65 16.15
CA GLN A 251 13.10 -1.35 16.67
C GLN A 251 11.97 -1.81 15.74
N ALA A 252 12.21 -1.90 14.43
CA ALA A 252 11.19 -2.31 13.45
C ALA A 252 10.95 -3.84 13.41
N MET A 253 11.83 -4.63 14.03
CA MET A 253 11.87 -6.09 13.87
C MET A 253 10.81 -6.86 14.69
N ASN A 254 10.30 -6.27 15.77
CA ASN A 254 9.26 -6.88 16.61
C ASN A 254 7.88 -6.25 16.40
N LYS A 255 7.73 -5.42 15.36
CA LYS A 255 6.47 -4.77 15.03
C LYS A 255 5.69 -5.63 14.04
N PRO A 256 4.34 -5.67 14.13
CA PRO A 256 3.54 -6.34 13.13
C PRO A 256 3.80 -5.81 11.72
N LYS A 257 3.79 -6.69 10.73
CA LYS A 257 4.07 -6.36 9.33
C LYS A 257 2.77 -6.06 8.60
N ALA A 258 2.74 -4.96 7.86
CA ALA A 258 1.62 -4.57 7.00
C ALA A 258 2.06 -4.44 5.54
N LEU A 259 1.19 -4.76 4.59
CA LEU A 259 1.44 -4.66 3.14
C LEU A 259 0.40 -3.76 2.47
N VAL A 260 0.82 -2.78 1.67
CA VAL A 260 -0.10 -2.04 0.79
C VAL A 260 -0.46 -2.92 -0.40
N VAL A 261 -1.70 -3.38 -0.46
CA VAL A 261 -2.16 -4.35 -1.48
C VAL A 261 -2.89 -3.69 -2.64
N ASP A 262 -3.50 -2.53 -2.41
CA ASP A 262 -4.21 -1.80 -3.45
C ASP A 262 -4.11 -0.28 -3.25
N VAL A 263 -4.01 0.41 -4.38
CA VAL A 263 -4.08 1.88 -4.46
C VAL A 263 -5.03 2.20 -5.60
N LEU A 264 -6.13 2.86 -5.29
CA LEU A 264 -7.12 3.33 -6.25
C LEU A 264 -6.85 4.79 -6.58
N THR A 265 -6.75 5.09 -7.87
CA THR A 265 -6.46 6.42 -8.43
C THR A 265 -7.40 6.71 -9.60
N TYR A 266 -7.53 7.98 -10.00
CA TYR A 266 -8.50 8.40 -11.03
C TYR A 266 -7.98 9.41 -12.05
N GLN A 267 -6.88 10.11 -11.77
CA GLN A 267 -6.28 11.12 -12.65
C GLN A 267 -4.88 10.70 -13.16
N GLY A 268 -4.64 9.38 -13.23
CA GLY A 268 -3.37 8.81 -13.69
C GLY A 268 -2.22 9.03 -12.71
N GLU A 269 -2.52 9.17 -11.41
CA GLU A 269 -1.51 9.19 -10.38
C GLU A 269 -0.79 7.83 -10.30
N SER A 270 0.51 7.88 -10.08
CA SER A 270 1.31 6.67 -9.92
C SER A 270 1.00 5.99 -8.58
N LYS A 271 0.51 4.74 -8.65
CA LYS A 271 0.22 3.91 -7.48
C LYS A 271 1.47 3.68 -6.63
N ASP A 272 2.60 3.39 -7.28
CA ASP A 272 3.89 3.18 -6.62
C ASP A 272 4.38 4.45 -5.90
N LEU A 273 4.21 5.63 -6.52
CA LEU A 273 4.57 6.89 -5.90
C LEU A 273 3.68 7.22 -4.68
N ILE A 274 2.37 6.93 -4.77
CA ILE A 274 1.44 7.09 -3.65
C ILE A 274 1.85 6.18 -2.49
N GLU A 275 2.14 4.90 -2.78
CA GLU A 275 2.62 3.94 -1.79
C GLU A 275 3.92 4.40 -1.13
N GLN A 276 4.87 4.94 -1.90
CA GLN A 276 6.13 5.46 -1.38
C GLN A 276 5.92 6.68 -0.46
N ILE A 277 5.16 7.69 -0.90
CA ILE A 277 4.88 8.89 -0.09
C ILE A 277 4.18 8.51 1.22
N PHE A 278 3.21 7.59 1.15
CA PHE A 278 2.53 7.08 2.33
C PHE A 278 3.49 6.33 3.26
N SER A 279 4.36 5.48 2.70
CA SER A 279 5.31 4.68 3.47
C SER A 279 6.33 5.54 4.21
N ASP A 280 6.88 6.54 3.53
CA ASP A 280 7.81 7.52 4.10
C ASP A 280 7.15 8.31 5.24
N ALA A 281 5.85 8.65 5.08
CA ALA A 281 5.09 9.40 6.08
C ALA A 281 4.73 8.59 7.33
N VAL A 282 4.44 7.30 7.20
CA VAL A 282 4.24 6.39 8.34
C VAL A 282 5.54 6.23 9.12
N GLY A 283 6.65 6.00 8.40
CA GLY A 283 8.01 5.93 8.94
C GLY A 283 8.22 4.85 10.02
N GLU A 284 9.41 4.86 10.63
CA GLU A 284 9.81 3.83 11.60
C GLU A 284 9.13 3.97 12.97
N GLN A 285 8.47 5.09 13.26
CA GLN A 285 7.90 5.40 14.58
C GLN A 285 6.50 4.81 14.78
N ALA A 286 5.86 4.31 13.73
CA ALA A 286 4.56 3.63 13.83
C ALA A 286 4.65 2.35 14.69
N SER A 287 3.53 1.87 15.23
CA SER A 287 3.48 0.62 15.99
C SER A 287 3.58 -0.64 15.11
N PHE A 288 3.69 -0.48 13.79
CA PHE A 288 3.82 -1.52 12.78
C PHE A 288 4.92 -1.15 11.78
N THR A 289 5.33 -2.09 10.94
CA THR A 289 6.30 -1.87 9.87
C THR A 289 5.66 -2.18 8.52
N LEU A 290 5.85 -1.31 7.53
CA LEU A 290 5.42 -1.57 6.16
C LEU A 290 6.39 -2.53 5.47
N THR A 291 5.85 -3.51 4.76
CA THR A 291 6.60 -4.52 4.03
C THR A 291 6.87 -3.98 2.63
N PRO A 292 8.12 -3.62 2.30
CA PRO A 292 8.42 -3.13 0.97
C PRO A 292 8.30 -4.29 -0.04
N VAL A 293 7.78 -3.96 -1.21
CA VAL A 293 7.56 -4.89 -2.30
C VAL A 293 8.00 -4.31 -3.63
N ASN A 294 8.54 -5.17 -4.49
CA ASN A 294 8.69 -4.85 -5.89
C ASN A 294 7.49 -5.46 -6.63
N ARG A 295 6.49 -4.62 -6.97
CA ARG A 295 5.29 -5.04 -7.72
C ARG A 295 5.61 -5.58 -9.13
N ARG A 296 6.84 -5.40 -9.60
CA ARG A 296 7.35 -5.85 -10.90
C ARG A 296 8.38 -6.97 -10.73
N TYR A 297 8.44 -7.58 -9.54
CA TYR A 297 9.39 -8.65 -9.22
C TYR A 297 9.31 -9.78 -10.24
N SER A 298 8.11 -10.20 -10.66
CA SER A 298 7.97 -11.30 -11.62
C SER A 298 8.54 -10.97 -13.00
N ALA A 299 8.30 -9.77 -13.52
CA ALA A 299 8.90 -9.32 -14.78
C ALA A 299 10.42 -9.17 -14.66
N MET A 300 10.90 -8.63 -13.53
CA MET A 300 12.33 -8.53 -13.23
C MET A 300 13.00 -9.91 -13.12
N ALA A 301 12.41 -10.82 -12.36
CA ALA A 301 12.92 -12.17 -12.14
C ALA A 301 12.95 -12.97 -13.45
N GLN A 302 11.92 -12.82 -14.30
CA GLN A 302 11.91 -13.42 -15.64
C GLN A 302 13.06 -12.86 -16.50
N SER A 303 13.22 -11.53 -16.55
CA SER A 303 14.30 -10.89 -17.31
C SER A 303 15.69 -11.36 -16.86
N VAL A 304 15.90 -11.49 -15.55
CA VAL A 304 17.16 -12.00 -14.98
C VAL A 304 17.35 -13.49 -15.30
N SER A 305 16.29 -14.30 -15.22
CA SER A 305 16.35 -15.74 -15.55
C SER A 305 16.79 -15.96 -16.99
N GLU A 306 16.23 -15.20 -17.94
CA GLU A 306 16.59 -15.25 -19.36
C GLU A 306 18.07 -14.88 -19.61
N GLN A 307 18.66 -14.02 -18.77
CA GLN A 307 20.01 -13.48 -18.95
C GLN A 307 21.12 -14.27 -18.23
N THR A 308 20.78 -14.95 -17.14
CA THR A 308 21.78 -15.55 -16.23
C THR A 308 21.76 -17.08 -16.20
N ALA A 309 20.84 -17.70 -16.96
CA ALA A 309 20.59 -19.14 -16.92
C ALA A 309 20.28 -19.68 -15.51
N LEU A 310 19.84 -18.81 -14.58
CA LEU A 310 19.06 -19.19 -13.40
C LEU A 310 17.72 -19.75 -13.91
N ALA A 311 17.73 -20.95 -14.45
CA ALA A 311 16.56 -21.64 -14.95
C ALA A 311 15.64 -21.97 -13.77
N GLN A 312 14.39 -21.51 -13.86
CA GLN A 312 13.20 -22.03 -13.16
C GLN A 312 13.49 -22.63 -11.77
N SER A 313 14.14 -21.90 -10.87
CA SER A 313 14.21 -22.40 -9.50
C SER A 313 12.78 -22.38 -8.95
N GLU A 314 12.25 -23.56 -8.62
CA GLU A 314 11.01 -23.74 -7.85
C GLU A 314 10.99 -22.90 -6.55
N ASP A 315 12.15 -22.36 -6.17
CA ASP A 315 12.41 -21.45 -5.05
C ASP A 315 12.07 -19.96 -5.28
N ILE A 316 11.63 -19.55 -6.47
CA ILE A 316 11.23 -18.15 -6.71
C ILE A 316 9.81 -17.95 -6.15
N ASN A 317 9.65 -16.99 -5.23
CA ASN A 317 8.44 -16.67 -4.46
C ASN A 317 8.24 -17.44 -3.15
N GLN A 318 9.11 -17.18 -2.17
CA GLN A 318 9.08 -17.86 -0.89
C GLN A 318 8.49 -17.05 0.27
N ARG A 319 8.24 -15.74 0.10
CA ARG A 319 7.76 -14.87 1.18
C ARG A 319 6.34 -15.21 1.60
N GLU A 320 6.12 -15.27 2.91
CA GLU A 320 4.79 -15.32 3.49
C GLU A 320 4.11 -13.95 3.42
N LEU A 321 2.78 -13.94 3.26
CA LEU A 321 2.00 -12.72 3.36
C LEU A 321 2.05 -12.15 4.79
N PRO A 322 2.15 -10.81 4.95
CA PRO A 322 2.05 -10.16 6.24
C PRO A 322 0.69 -10.35 6.93
N GLU A 323 0.62 -9.94 8.20
CA GLU A 323 -0.58 -10.08 9.03
C GLU A 323 -1.65 -9.02 8.70
N PHE A 324 -1.21 -7.88 8.19
CA PHE A 324 -2.07 -6.75 7.90
C PHE A 324 -1.93 -6.31 6.45
N PHE A 325 -3.05 -5.88 5.87
CA PHE A 325 -3.14 -5.34 4.53
C PHE A 325 -3.63 -3.90 4.58
N ILE A 326 -3.16 -3.06 3.67
CA ILE A 326 -3.57 -1.67 3.54
C ILE A 326 -4.12 -1.44 2.14
N ARG A 327 -5.26 -0.75 2.06
CA ARG A 327 -5.79 -0.21 0.81
C ARG A 327 -5.83 1.31 0.91
N ILE A 328 -5.41 1.99 -0.14
CA ILE A 328 -5.43 3.46 -0.25
C ILE A 328 -6.38 3.85 -1.37
N ASN A 329 -7.19 4.88 -1.16
CA ASN A 329 -8.06 5.47 -2.16
C ASN A 329 -7.76 6.96 -2.26
N VAL A 330 -7.31 7.39 -3.43
CA VAL A 330 -7.03 8.79 -3.75
C VAL A 330 -8.15 9.31 -4.62
N LEU A 331 -8.93 10.27 -4.12
CA LEU A 331 -9.93 10.93 -4.93
C LEU A 331 -9.27 11.96 -5.87
N PRO A 332 -9.90 12.23 -7.03
CA PRO A 332 -9.55 13.39 -7.85
C PRO A 332 -9.30 14.65 -7.06
N VAL A 333 -8.19 15.34 -7.37
CA VAL A 333 -7.95 16.68 -6.84
C VAL A 333 -8.95 17.62 -7.50
N ILE A 334 -9.76 18.30 -6.68
CA ILE A 334 -10.67 19.33 -7.12
C ILE A 334 -9.89 20.63 -7.17
N ALA A 335 -9.86 21.28 -8.33
CA ALA A 335 -9.12 22.52 -8.50
C ALA A 335 -9.82 23.45 -9.48
N TYR A 336 -9.88 24.75 -9.15
CA TYR A 336 -10.41 25.78 -10.04
C TYR A 336 -9.67 27.11 -9.87
N GLN A 337 -9.83 28.00 -10.84
CA GLN A 337 -9.21 29.33 -10.85
C GLN A 337 -10.26 30.39 -11.17
N GLN A 338 -10.43 31.36 -10.27
CA GLN A 338 -11.39 32.45 -10.46
C GLN A 338 -10.68 33.81 -10.48
N GLN A 339 -11.16 34.72 -11.32
CA GLN A 339 -10.63 36.08 -11.38
C GLN A 339 -11.18 36.91 -10.22
N ILE A 340 -10.30 37.48 -9.38
CA ILE A 340 -10.71 38.31 -8.21
C ILE A 340 -10.34 39.80 -8.36
N GLY A 341 -9.73 40.18 -9.49
CA GLY A 341 -9.41 41.56 -9.83
C GLY A 341 -8.93 41.67 -11.28
N LYS A 342 -8.45 42.85 -11.73
CA LYS A 342 -8.05 43.03 -13.14
C LYS A 342 -6.85 42.18 -13.56
N ILE A 343 -5.93 41.94 -12.64
CA ILE A 343 -4.67 41.22 -12.88
C ILE A 343 -4.44 40.08 -11.87
N THR A 344 -5.44 39.81 -11.01
CA THR A 344 -5.34 38.87 -9.91
C THR A 344 -6.31 37.70 -10.08
N GLN A 345 -5.78 36.50 -9.90
CA GLN A 345 -6.49 35.24 -9.96
C GLN A 345 -6.35 34.51 -8.63
N GLN A 346 -7.41 33.88 -8.17
CA GLN A 346 -7.39 32.97 -7.04
C GLN A 346 -7.45 31.54 -7.54
N GLN A 347 -6.45 30.73 -7.16
CA GLN A 347 -6.49 29.29 -7.33
C GLN A 347 -7.02 28.65 -6.05
N VAL A 348 -7.95 27.71 -6.17
CA VAL A 348 -8.46 26.91 -5.06
C VAL A 348 -8.24 25.45 -5.41
N LEU A 349 -7.63 24.70 -4.48
CA LEU A 349 -7.36 23.28 -4.62
C LEU A 349 -7.75 22.53 -3.36
N HIS A 350 -8.30 21.33 -3.54
CA HIS A 350 -8.72 20.42 -2.48
C HIS A 350 -8.37 18.99 -2.87
N SER A 351 -7.71 18.26 -1.98
CA SER A 351 -7.40 16.83 -2.16
C SER A 351 -7.91 16.01 -1.00
N GLU A 352 -8.48 14.86 -1.31
CA GLU A 352 -9.08 13.94 -0.35
C GLU A 352 -8.50 12.53 -0.53
N VAL A 353 -7.97 11.95 0.55
CA VAL A 353 -7.39 10.60 0.53
C VAL A 353 -7.87 9.77 1.71
N PHE A 354 -8.07 8.49 1.46
CA PHE A 354 -8.53 7.51 2.44
C PHE A 354 -7.58 6.33 2.49
N ALA A 355 -7.42 5.74 3.66
CA ALA A 355 -6.82 4.43 3.78
C ALA A 355 -7.44 3.62 4.90
N GLU A 356 -7.27 2.31 4.81
CA GLU A 356 -7.69 1.36 5.81
C GLU A 356 -6.62 0.30 6.05
N MET A 357 -6.53 -0.17 7.29
CA MET A 357 -5.76 -1.35 7.66
C MET A 357 -6.71 -2.51 7.95
N ILE A 358 -6.43 -3.65 7.35
CA ILE A 358 -7.27 -4.84 7.31
C ILE A 358 -6.47 -6.01 7.88
N ASP A 359 -7.06 -6.81 8.77
CA ASP A 359 -6.42 -8.04 9.27
C ASP A 359 -6.62 -9.24 8.33
N ARG A 360 -5.94 -10.37 8.58
CA ARG A 360 -6.06 -11.59 7.74
C ARG A 360 -7.47 -12.19 7.66
N SER A 361 -8.41 -11.80 8.54
CA SER A 361 -9.80 -12.22 8.44
C SER A 361 -10.60 -11.38 7.43
N GLY A 362 -10.06 -10.24 6.98
CA GLY A 362 -10.74 -9.28 6.11
C GLY A 362 -11.43 -8.15 6.89
N ARG A 363 -11.22 -8.06 8.20
CA ARG A 363 -11.82 -7.04 9.06
C ARG A 363 -10.99 -5.76 9.02
N VAL A 364 -11.65 -4.61 8.92
CA VAL A 364 -11.03 -3.30 9.06
C VAL A 364 -10.72 -3.06 10.53
N ILE A 365 -9.44 -2.84 10.85
CA ILE A 365 -8.98 -2.57 12.22
C ILE A 365 -8.67 -1.10 12.47
N TYR A 366 -8.51 -0.33 11.38
CA TYR A 366 -8.33 1.12 11.42
C TYR A 366 -8.70 1.70 10.05
N SER A 367 -9.35 2.85 10.03
CA SER A 367 -9.62 3.62 8.82
C SER A 367 -9.38 5.10 9.10
N ALA A 368 -8.78 5.79 8.14
CA ALA A 368 -8.44 7.20 8.25
C ALA A 368 -8.75 7.94 6.94
N GLN A 369 -9.04 9.22 7.11
CA GLN A 369 -9.35 10.20 6.08
C GLN A 369 -8.45 11.41 6.29
N ALA A 370 -7.78 11.87 5.24
CA ALA A 370 -6.95 13.06 5.29
C ALA A 370 -7.19 13.95 4.09
N THR A 371 -7.06 15.25 4.34
CA THR A 371 -7.36 16.30 3.37
C THR A 371 -6.31 17.40 3.42
N ASP A 372 -6.12 18.08 2.29
CA ASP A 372 -5.34 19.32 2.19
C ASP A 372 -6.05 20.30 1.27
N ASP A 373 -5.94 21.58 1.63
CA ASP A 373 -6.54 22.69 0.91
C ASP A 373 -5.47 23.76 0.65
N ILE A 374 -5.42 24.26 -0.58
CA ILE A 374 -4.55 25.39 -0.95
C ILE A 374 -5.42 26.47 -1.59
N LYS A 375 -5.28 27.70 -1.11
CA LYS A 375 -5.89 28.90 -1.70
C LYS A 375 -4.79 29.92 -1.96
N ASP A 376 -4.40 30.05 -3.22
CA ASP A 376 -3.33 30.96 -3.65
C ASP A 376 -3.91 32.14 -4.42
N VAL A 377 -3.36 33.33 -4.19
CA VAL A 377 -3.63 34.51 -5.01
C VAL A 377 -2.43 34.76 -5.91
N ILE A 378 -2.63 34.72 -7.21
CA ILE A 378 -1.63 34.93 -8.24
C ILE A 378 -1.87 36.28 -8.88
N SER A 379 -0.82 37.10 -8.98
CA SER A 379 -0.84 38.39 -9.67
C SER A 379 0.03 38.30 -10.92
N GLU A 380 -0.49 38.72 -12.07
CA GLU A 380 0.25 38.77 -13.35
C GLU A 380 0.91 37.43 -13.73
N GLY A 381 0.29 36.30 -13.36
CA GLY A 381 0.83 34.96 -13.63
C GLY A 381 2.09 34.60 -12.83
N MET A 382 2.52 35.43 -11.87
CA MET A 382 3.62 35.14 -10.96
C MET A 382 3.15 34.19 -9.84
N GLY A 383 3.26 32.88 -10.10
CA GLY A 383 2.90 31.84 -9.13
C GLY A 383 3.12 30.44 -9.69
N PHE A 384 2.99 29.41 -8.85
CA PHE A 384 2.97 28.03 -9.32
C PHE A 384 1.75 27.78 -10.20
N SER A 385 1.91 26.94 -11.23
CA SER A 385 0.79 26.51 -12.04
C SER A 385 -0.19 25.67 -11.20
N LEU A 386 -1.47 25.66 -11.61
CA LEU A 386 -2.51 24.87 -10.96
C LEU A 386 -2.11 23.39 -10.87
N GLU A 387 -1.51 22.85 -11.94
CA GLU A 387 -1.07 21.47 -12.01
C GLU A 387 0.07 21.15 -11.02
N ALA A 388 1.06 22.03 -10.90
CA ALA A 388 2.09 21.88 -9.88
C ALA A 388 1.48 21.89 -8.46
N ARG A 389 0.46 22.73 -8.24
CA ARG A 389 -0.25 22.77 -6.96
C ARG A 389 -1.11 21.53 -6.69
N LYS A 390 -1.71 20.89 -7.71
CA LYS A 390 -2.44 19.62 -7.56
C LYS A 390 -1.55 18.52 -6.97
N GLU A 391 -0.30 18.44 -7.44
CA GLU A 391 0.67 17.48 -6.89
C GLU A 391 1.03 17.79 -5.44
N VAL A 392 1.20 19.07 -5.11
CA VAL A 392 1.55 19.51 -3.75
C VAL A 392 0.41 19.22 -2.77
N VAL A 393 -0.83 19.56 -3.11
CA VAL A 393 -1.99 19.33 -2.23
C VAL A 393 -2.21 17.83 -2.01
N LEU A 394 -2.08 17.00 -3.05
CA LEU A 394 -2.17 15.54 -2.92
C LEU A 394 -1.05 14.98 -2.04
N LYS A 395 0.19 15.41 -2.26
CA LYS A 395 1.33 15.00 -1.43
C LYS A 395 1.09 15.36 0.03
N ASN A 396 0.63 16.57 0.32
CA ASN A 396 0.33 17.02 1.68
C ASN A 396 -0.77 16.17 2.34
N ALA A 397 -1.84 15.85 1.60
CA ALA A 397 -2.91 14.98 2.07
C ALA A 397 -2.40 13.57 2.40
N LEU A 398 -1.55 12.97 1.54
CA LEU A 398 -0.92 11.68 1.80
C LEU A 398 0.05 11.70 2.99
N LEU A 399 0.83 12.77 3.16
CA LEU A 399 1.70 12.96 4.33
C LEU A 399 0.87 13.04 5.63
N LYS A 400 -0.28 13.73 5.60
CA LYS A 400 -1.23 13.78 6.72
C LYS A 400 -1.82 12.39 7.00
N LEU A 401 -2.20 11.64 5.96
CA LEU A 401 -2.73 10.28 6.08
C LEU A 401 -1.72 9.33 6.75
N GLY A 402 -0.47 9.32 6.30
CA GLY A 402 0.60 8.51 6.92
C GLY A 402 0.81 8.86 8.40
N LYS A 403 0.81 10.15 8.76
CA LYS A 403 0.88 10.61 10.16
C LYS A 403 -0.32 10.16 11.00
N GLN A 404 -1.53 10.09 10.42
CA GLN A 404 -2.70 9.57 11.12
C GLN A 404 -2.55 8.07 11.39
N PHE A 405 -2.06 7.28 10.43
CA PHE A 405 -1.77 5.85 10.64
C PHE A 405 -0.68 5.63 11.69
N GLN A 406 0.39 6.42 11.64
CA GLN A 406 1.48 6.38 12.61
C GLN A 406 0.99 6.56 14.06
N LYS A 407 0.03 7.47 14.28
CA LYS A 407 -0.47 7.81 15.62
C LYS A 407 -1.69 6.99 16.06
N GLY A 408 -2.60 6.73 15.12
CA GLY A 408 -3.92 6.18 15.40
C GLY A 408 -3.95 4.66 15.60
N ILE A 409 -2.91 3.96 15.14
CA ILE A 409 -2.79 2.51 15.34
C ILE A 409 -1.86 2.25 16.51
N GLN A 410 -2.32 1.43 17.45
CA GLN A 410 -1.52 0.93 18.57
C GLN A 410 -1.78 -0.56 18.69
N PHE A 411 -0.72 -1.37 18.68
CA PHE A 411 -0.83 -2.80 18.89
C PHE A 411 -0.56 -3.15 20.36
N THR A 412 -1.36 -4.09 20.86
CA THR A 412 -1.15 -4.70 22.17
C THR A 412 -0.95 -6.20 21.98
N ARG A 413 0.16 -6.70 22.51
CA ARG A 413 0.47 -8.12 22.49
C ARG A 413 -0.33 -8.84 23.58
N SER A 414 -1.06 -9.87 23.18
CA SER A 414 -1.84 -10.72 24.07
C SER A 414 -1.26 -12.13 24.09
N ASP A 415 -1.22 -12.74 25.27
CA ASP A 415 -0.89 -14.15 25.46
C ASP A 415 -2.16 -14.87 25.92
N LEU A 416 -2.84 -15.50 24.96
CA LEU A 416 -4.05 -16.29 25.20
C LEU A 416 -3.66 -17.75 25.46
N LYS A 417 -4.47 -18.47 26.22
CA LYS A 417 -4.19 -19.88 26.56
C LYS A 417 -5.20 -20.82 25.91
N VAL A 418 -4.70 -21.96 25.46
CA VAL A 418 -5.54 -23.11 25.08
C VAL A 418 -6.07 -23.76 26.36
N SER A 419 -7.40 -23.82 26.52
CA SER A 419 -8.05 -24.45 27.67
C SER A 419 -8.39 -25.92 27.45
N SER A 420 -8.61 -26.35 26.21
CA SER A 420 -8.81 -27.76 25.88
C SER A 420 -8.51 -28.06 24.41
N SER A 421 -8.20 -29.32 24.13
CA SER A 421 -7.95 -29.84 22.78
C SER A 421 -8.70 -31.16 22.61
N SER A 422 -9.42 -31.32 21.50
CA SER A 422 -10.17 -32.52 21.14
C SER A 422 -10.06 -32.77 19.64
N GLY A 423 -9.20 -33.71 19.26
CA GLY A 423 -8.91 -34.00 17.85
C GLY A 423 -8.27 -32.81 17.14
N GLN A 424 -8.90 -32.33 16.07
CA GLN A 424 -8.45 -31.14 15.33
C GLN A 424 -9.07 -29.83 15.83
N ARG A 425 -9.80 -29.83 16.95
CA ARG A 425 -10.39 -28.62 17.52
C ARG A 425 -9.75 -28.27 18.83
N ILE A 426 -9.50 -26.98 19.01
CA ILE A 426 -8.98 -26.40 20.25
C ILE A 426 -9.93 -25.34 20.76
N THR A 427 -9.96 -25.17 22.07
CA THR A 427 -10.69 -24.09 22.75
C THR A 427 -9.68 -23.15 23.36
N ILE A 428 -9.88 -21.86 23.12
CA ILE A 428 -8.99 -20.78 23.51
C ILE A 428 -9.76 -19.86 24.46
N ASP A 429 -9.14 -19.50 25.57
CA ASP A 429 -9.69 -18.51 26.50
C ASP A 429 -9.37 -17.10 25.99
N ASP A 430 -10.40 -16.33 25.65
CA ASP A 430 -10.30 -15.00 25.05
C ASP A 430 -11.40 -14.06 25.58
N ALA A 431 -11.30 -13.75 26.88
CA ALA A 431 -12.17 -12.79 27.55
C ALA A 431 -12.03 -11.36 26.99
N GLY A 432 -10.85 -11.02 26.47
CA GLY A 432 -10.54 -9.72 25.88
C GLY A 432 -11.14 -9.49 24.49
N LYS A 433 -11.83 -10.49 23.93
CA LYS A 433 -12.44 -10.45 22.59
C LYS A 433 -11.43 -10.10 21.50
N ARG A 434 -10.24 -10.73 21.51
CA ARG A 434 -9.14 -10.46 20.58
C ARG A 434 -9.22 -11.28 19.28
N LEU A 435 -9.91 -12.40 19.29
CA LEU A 435 -10.02 -13.33 18.15
C LEU A 435 -11.34 -13.16 17.36
N SER A 436 -11.26 -12.96 16.05
CA SER A 436 -12.41 -12.98 15.11
C SER A 436 -12.60 -14.34 14.47
N THR A 437 -13.84 -14.67 14.10
CA THR A 437 -14.12 -15.73 13.11
C THR A 437 -13.29 -15.50 11.84
N GLY A 438 -12.66 -16.58 11.36
CA GLY A 438 -11.76 -16.58 10.19
C GLY A 438 -10.33 -16.14 10.49
N MET A 439 -10.02 -15.69 11.71
CA MET A 439 -8.65 -15.32 12.09
C MET A 439 -7.75 -16.54 12.16
N LYS A 440 -6.55 -16.44 11.56
CA LYS A 440 -5.49 -17.44 11.71
C LYS A 440 -4.56 -17.08 12.86
N VAL A 441 -4.19 -18.07 13.66
CA VAL A 441 -3.29 -17.93 14.81
C VAL A 441 -2.29 -19.07 14.88
N HIS A 442 -1.13 -18.82 15.49
CA HIS A 442 -0.15 -19.86 15.79
C HIS A 442 -0.32 -20.37 17.23
N VAL A 443 -0.23 -21.68 17.41
CA VAL A 443 -0.21 -22.35 18.71
C VAL A 443 1.23 -22.61 19.11
N TYR A 444 1.65 -22.03 20.24
CA TYR A 444 3.00 -22.11 20.78
C TYR A 444 3.07 -23.11 21.93
N HIS A 445 3.99 -24.05 21.80
CA HIS A 445 4.38 -24.96 22.87
C HIS A 445 5.59 -24.41 23.61
N SER A 446 5.59 -24.48 24.94
CA SER A 446 6.75 -24.11 25.76
C SER A 446 7.54 -25.34 26.16
N ASP A 447 8.84 -25.35 25.89
CA ASP A 447 9.76 -26.42 26.29
C ASP A 447 11.17 -25.86 26.57
N LYS A 448 12.11 -26.71 27.01
CA LYS A 448 13.50 -26.34 27.25
C LYS A 448 14.40 -26.69 26.07
N ALA A 449 15.21 -25.73 25.64
CA ALA A 449 16.33 -25.94 24.71
C ALA A 449 17.50 -25.02 25.10
N ALA A 450 18.74 -25.50 24.96
CA ALA A 450 19.95 -24.80 25.39
C ALA A 450 19.91 -24.27 26.85
N GLY A 451 19.19 -24.97 27.74
CA GLY A 451 19.00 -24.54 29.13
C GLY A 451 18.04 -23.35 29.33
N ARG A 452 17.31 -22.92 28.30
CA ARG A 452 16.33 -21.83 28.35
C ARG A 452 14.92 -22.35 28.06
N ASN A 453 13.90 -21.71 28.61
CA ASN A 453 12.52 -21.96 28.20
C ASN A 453 12.28 -21.22 26.87
N ILE A 454 11.87 -21.94 25.84
CA ILE A 454 11.59 -21.41 24.52
C ILE A 454 10.14 -21.66 24.13
N LEU A 455 9.59 -20.77 23.32
CA LEU A 455 8.29 -20.91 22.68
C LEU A 455 8.50 -21.37 21.24
N ILE A 456 7.84 -22.47 20.88
CA ILE A 456 7.96 -23.09 19.56
C ILE A 456 6.57 -23.08 18.91
N PRO A 457 6.40 -22.43 17.75
CA PRO A 457 5.14 -22.50 17.02
C PRO A 457 4.99 -23.90 16.43
N THR A 458 3.93 -24.61 16.81
CA THR A 458 3.72 -26.01 16.43
C THR A 458 2.60 -26.19 15.40
N TRP A 459 1.54 -25.37 15.50
CA TRP A 459 0.39 -25.42 14.61
C TRP A 459 -0.06 -24.04 14.18
N GLU A 460 -0.61 -23.98 12.97
CA GLU A 460 -1.54 -22.93 12.57
C GLU A 460 -2.98 -23.39 12.86
N ALA A 461 -3.81 -22.47 13.33
CA ALA A 461 -5.22 -22.71 13.60
C ALA A 461 -6.12 -21.58 13.08
N THR A 462 -7.29 -21.91 12.56
CA THR A 462 -8.32 -20.95 12.13
C THR A 462 -9.46 -20.89 13.14
N VAL A 463 -9.77 -19.69 13.61
CA VAL A 463 -10.89 -19.43 14.52
C VAL A 463 -12.22 -19.64 13.80
N LEU A 464 -13.06 -20.53 14.33
CA LEU A 464 -14.37 -20.87 13.75
C LEU A 464 -15.47 -19.99 14.33
N GLU A 465 -15.59 -19.97 15.66
CA GLU A 465 -16.66 -19.26 16.33
C GLU A 465 -16.29 -18.84 17.75
N ARG A 466 -17.00 -17.82 18.25
CA ARG A 466 -16.92 -17.34 19.62
C ARG A 466 -18.15 -17.76 20.41
N GLN A 467 -17.92 -18.24 21.63
CA GLN A 467 -18.93 -18.54 22.63
C GLN A 467 -18.58 -17.81 23.94
N GLY A 468 -19.11 -16.59 24.09
CA GLY A 468 -18.79 -15.73 25.24
C GLY A 468 -17.30 -15.37 25.32
N ALA A 469 -16.66 -15.75 26.43
CA ALA A 469 -15.24 -15.52 26.69
C ALA A 469 -14.32 -16.62 26.11
N LYS A 470 -14.87 -17.60 25.39
CA LYS A 470 -14.10 -18.68 24.75
C LYS A 470 -14.30 -18.68 23.25
N VAL A 471 -13.30 -19.22 22.55
CA VAL A 471 -13.27 -19.32 21.10
C VAL A 471 -12.88 -20.73 20.71
N THR A 472 -13.58 -21.28 19.72
CA THR A 472 -13.24 -22.58 19.13
C THR A 472 -12.45 -22.34 17.85
N ALA A 473 -11.29 -22.99 17.71
CA ALA A 473 -10.47 -22.95 16.52
C ALA A 473 -10.19 -24.36 15.98
N GLN A 474 -9.98 -24.46 14.67
CA GLN A 474 -9.58 -25.67 13.97
C GLN A 474 -8.08 -25.65 13.71
N LEU A 475 -7.39 -26.75 14.00
CA LEU A 475 -5.99 -26.95 13.63
C LEU A 475 -5.92 -27.21 12.12
N ASP A 476 -5.20 -26.36 11.41
CA ASP A 476 -5.11 -26.41 9.94
C ASP A 476 -3.88 -27.23 9.51
N PHE A 477 -2.68 -26.75 9.85
CA PHE A 477 -1.42 -27.34 9.42
C PHE A 477 -0.35 -27.26 10.52
N PRO A 478 0.53 -28.27 10.65
CA PRO A 478 1.71 -28.15 11.48
C PRO A 478 2.70 -27.17 10.85
N VAL A 479 3.36 -26.35 11.66
CA VAL A 479 4.32 -25.33 11.19
C VAL A 479 5.55 -25.98 10.54
N ASN A 480 5.95 -27.15 11.02
CA ASN A 480 6.92 -28.02 10.35
C ASN A 480 6.25 -29.37 10.04
N SER A 481 6.27 -29.78 8.77
CA SER A 481 5.67 -31.04 8.31
C SER A 481 6.29 -32.28 8.96
N SER A 482 7.53 -32.18 9.45
CA SER A 482 8.27 -33.29 10.08
C SER A 482 7.79 -33.62 11.49
N ASP A 483 7.22 -32.65 12.21
CA ASP A 483 6.82 -32.81 13.61
C ASP A 483 5.33 -32.48 13.81
N ARG A 484 4.48 -33.51 13.94
CA ARG A 484 3.07 -33.34 14.35
C ARG A 484 2.93 -33.52 15.85
N LEU A 485 2.95 -32.43 16.59
CA LEU A 485 2.86 -32.46 18.06
C LEU A 485 1.42 -32.27 18.54
N PRO A 486 0.97 -32.97 19.59
CA PRO A 486 -0.37 -32.74 20.12
C PRO A 486 -0.44 -31.38 20.81
N VAL A 487 -1.54 -30.65 20.59
CA VAL A 487 -1.85 -29.41 21.33
C VAL A 487 -2.38 -29.77 22.73
N ARG A 488 -1.85 -29.12 23.76
CA ARG A 488 -2.15 -29.36 25.17
C ARG A 488 -2.81 -28.14 25.82
N SER A 489 -3.55 -28.38 26.90
CA SER A 489 -4.00 -27.29 27.77
C SER A 489 -2.80 -26.53 28.33
N GLY A 490 -2.85 -25.20 28.30
CA GLY A 490 -1.77 -24.31 28.69
C GLY A 490 -0.82 -23.90 27.55
N ASP A 491 -0.92 -24.51 26.36
CA ASP A 491 -0.25 -23.98 25.17
C ASP A 491 -0.72 -22.55 24.90
N SER A 492 0.16 -21.74 24.32
CA SER A 492 -0.01 -20.28 24.24
C SER A 492 -0.36 -19.84 22.83
N ILE A 493 -1.09 -18.74 22.72
CA ILE A 493 -1.38 -18.06 21.46
C ILE A 493 -0.96 -16.61 21.62
N LEU A 494 0.12 -16.27 20.94
CA LEU A 494 0.65 -14.91 20.91
C LEU A 494 -0.02 -14.16 19.77
N LEU A 495 -0.62 -13.00 20.07
CA LEU A 495 -1.31 -12.19 19.08
C LEU A 495 -1.08 -10.70 19.30
N ASP A 496 -0.78 -9.98 18.23
CA ASP A 496 -0.83 -8.53 18.20
C ASP A 496 -2.21 -8.07 17.71
N SER A 497 -2.86 -7.22 18.51
CA SER A 497 -4.20 -6.70 18.19
C SER A 497 -4.36 -5.24 18.60
N SER A 498 -5.08 -4.47 17.79
CA SER A 498 -5.28 -3.02 17.99
C SER A 498 -6.56 -2.65 18.74
N ALA A 499 -7.60 -3.49 18.65
CA ALA A 499 -8.88 -3.25 19.32
C ALA A 499 -9.64 -4.56 19.56
N PRO A 500 -10.59 -4.60 20.52
CA PRO A 500 -11.54 -5.68 20.65
C PRO A 500 -12.30 -5.90 19.35
N VAL A 501 -12.52 -7.17 19.01
CA VAL A 501 -13.05 -7.57 17.71
C VAL A 501 -14.55 -7.31 17.56
N GLY A 502 -15.32 -7.38 18.64
CA GLY A 502 -16.78 -7.38 18.60
C GLY A 502 -17.37 -8.75 18.21
N ASP A 503 -18.69 -8.81 18.00
CA ASP A 503 -19.39 -10.02 17.54
C ASP A 503 -19.47 -10.05 16.01
N SER A 504 -18.82 -11.05 15.38
CA SER A 504 -18.82 -11.24 13.93
C SER A 504 -20.21 -11.48 13.34
N LYS A 505 -21.19 -11.96 14.12
CA LYS A 505 -22.58 -12.14 13.65
C LYS A 505 -23.29 -10.81 13.36
N GLN A 506 -22.85 -9.73 14.01
CA GLN A 506 -23.38 -8.38 13.80
C GLN A 506 -22.55 -7.57 12.80
N SER A 507 -21.60 -8.23 12.11
CA SER A 507 -20.70 -7.54 11.21
C SER A 507 -21.40 -6.85 10.04
N ARG A 508 -20.76 -5.79 9.54
CA ARG A 508 -21.21 -5.02 8.39
C ARG A 508 -20.20 -5.17 7.25
N VAL A 509 -20.71 -5.12 6.02
CA VAL A 509 -19.92 -5.17 4.79
C VAL A 509 -20.67 -4.38 3.72
N LEU A 510 -19.96 -3.77 2.76
CA LEU A 510 -20.62 -3.25 1.57
C LEU A 510 -21.07 -4.39 0.65
N CYS A 511 -22.19 -4.20 -0.05
CA CYS A 511 -22.70 -5.19 -0.99
C CYS A 511 -21.70 -5.41 -2.15
N PRO A 512 -21.28 -6.65 -2.45
CA PRO A 512 -20.27 -6.92 -3.48
C PRO A 512 -20.67 -6.48 -4.90
N SER A 513 -21.97 -6.55 -5.22
CA SER A 513 -22.51 -6.26 -6.56
C SER A 513 -23.30 -4.96 -6.65
N LEU A 514 -23.53 -4.27 -5.53
CA LEU A 514 -24.32 -3.03 -5.48
C LEU A 514 -23.39 -1.86 -5.13
N HIS A 515 -22.97 -1.14 -6.17
CA HIS A 515 -22.19 0.07 -5.99
C HIS A 515 -23.03 1.21 -5.39
N THR A 516 -22.32 2.28 -5.01
CA THR A 516 -22.94 3.53 -4.57
C THR A 516 -23.93 4.02 -5.63
N GLU A 517 -25.19 4.16 -5.24
CA GLU A 517 -26.23 4.75 -6.08
C GLU A 517 -26.30 6.24 -5.79
N GLN A 518 -26.18 7.04 -6.84
CA GLN A 518 -26.35 8.48 -6.75
C GLN A 518 -27.44 8.94 -7.72
N VAL A 519 -28.34 9.79 -7.23
CA VAL A 519 -29.42 10.42 -7.99
C VAL A 519 -29.35 11.93 -7.80
N GLY A 520 -29.71 12.70 -8.83
CA GLY A 520 -29.85 14.15 -8.74
C GLY A 520 -28.88 14.92 -9.63
N GLU A 521 -28.84 16.24 -9.43
CA GLU A 521 -28.26 17.18 -10.41
C GLU A 521 -26.73 17.30 -10.34
N ILE A 522 -26.12 16.98 -9.19
CA ILE A 522 -24.70 17.27 -8.92
C ILE A 522 -23.93 15.95 -8.72
N PRO A 523 -23.02 15.55 -9.63
CA PRO A 523 -22.22 14.33 -9.49
C PRO A 523 -21.21 14.45 -8.34
N PHE A 524 -21.17 13.46 -7.43
CA PHE A 524 -20.27 13.48 -6.27
C PHE A 524 -19.63 12.12 -6.01
N HIS A 525 -18.47 11.91 -6.64
CA HIS A 525 -17.73 10.65 -6.55
C HIS A 525 -17.17 10.33 -5.16
N GLY A 526 -17.10 11.32 -4.26
CA GLY A 526 -16.58 11.15 -2.89
C GLY A 526 -17.53 10.45 -1.92
N PHE A 527 -18.82 10.28 -2.27
CA PHE A 527 -19.82 9.77 -1.31
C PHE A 527 -19.53 8.35 -0.83
N GLY A 528 -19.25 7.44 -1.76
CA GLY A 528 -18.97 6.03 -1.45
C GLY A 528 -17.83 5.90 -0.44
N PRO A 529 -16.64 6.48 -0.73
CA PRO A 529 -15.51 6.46 0.20
C PRO A 529 -15.80 7.11 1.56
N LEU A 530 -16.52 8.24 1.59
CA LEU A 530 -16.89 8.89 2.84
C LEU A 530 -17.80 8.01 3.72
N ILE A 531 -18.85 7.42 3.17
CA ILE A 531 -19.75 6.56 3.97
C ILE A 531 -19.06 5.27 4.41
N TYR A 532 -18.19 4.72 3.56
CA TYR A 532 -17.37 3.57 3.92
C TYR A 532 -16.46 3.90 5.11
N HIS A 533 -15.75 5.02 5.04
CA HIS A 533 -14.91 5.51 6.12
C HIS A 533 -15.73 5.73 7.40
N ALA A 534 -16.92 6.32 7.30
CA ALA A 534 -17.80 6.53 8.44
C ALA A 534 -18.19 5.20 9.12
N PHE A 535 -18.65 4.19 8.37
CA PHE A 535 -19.01 2.89 8.95
C PHE A 535 -17.79 2.16 9.53
N SER A 536 -16.66 2.15 8.82
CA SER A 536 -15.46 1.43 9.25
C SER A 536 -14.72 2.08 10.42
N SER A 537 -14.86 3.40 10.62
CA SER A 537 -14.19 4.13 11.72
C SER A 537 -15.09 4.42 12.93
N GLN A 538 -16.41 4.56 12.73
CA GLN A 538 -17.33 5.01 13.80
C GLN A 538 -18.29 3.92 14.28
N SER A 539 -18.49 2.83 13.52
CA SER A 539 -19.43 1.79 13.94
C SER A 539 -18.90 1.00 15.12
N LYS A 540 -19.80 0.65 16.04
CA LYS A 540 -19.55 -0.29 17.13
C LYS A 540 -19.55 -1.74 16.65
N ARG A 541 -20.10 -2.00 15.45
CA ARG A 541 -20.17 -3.32 14.83
C ARG A 541 -18.91 -3.55 13.98
N PRO A 542 -18.39 -4.79 13.92
CA PRO A 542 -17.19 -5.06 13.13
C PRO A 542 -17.45 -4.81 11.65
N PHE A 543 -16.55 -4.11 10.97
CA PHE A 543 -16.66 -3.84 9.54
C PHE A 543 -15.67 -4.68 8.74
N TYR A 544 -16.12 -5.30 7.65
CA TYR A 544 -15.29 -6.16 6.79
C TYR A 544 -15.11 -5.54 5.40
N ALA A 545 -13.87 -5.60 4.92
CA ALA A 545 -13.37 -5.04 3.67
C ALA A 545 -13.31 -6.08 2.53
N THR A 546 -14.29 -6.98 2.46
CA THR A 546 -14.19 -8.17 1.60
C THR A 546 -14.69 -7.97 0.16
N GLY A 547 -15.33 -6.84 -0.14
CA GLY A 547 -15.87 -6.49 -1.47
C GLY A 547 -15.07 -5.42 -2.23
N SER A 548 -15.41 -5.22 -3.50
CA SER A 548 -14.88 -4.18 -4.42
C SER A 548 -15.60 -2.86 -4.15
N GLY A 549 -15.66 -2.44 -2.87
CA GLY A 549 -16.61 -1.46 -2.33
C GLY A 549 -16.82 -0.17 -3.13
N PHE A 550 -15.91 0.19 -4.02
CA PHE A 550 -16.03 1.31 -4.97
C PHE A 550 -15.83 0.85 -6.42
N LYS A 551 -16.46 1.58 -7.35
CA LYS A 551 -16.22 1.39 -8.78
C LYS A 551 -14.73 1.57 -9.08
N GLY A 552 -14.10 0.52 -9.63
CA GLY A 552 -12.67 0.49 -9.95
C GLY A 552 -11.76 -0.04 -8.85
N GLN A 553 -12.26 -0.26 -7.62
CA GLN A 553 -11.46 -0.90 -6.57
C GLN A 553 -11.40 -2.41 -6.78
N THR A 554 -10.22 -2.98 -6.62
CA THR A 554 -10.01 -4.42 -6.73
C THR A 554 -10.55 -5.12 -5.47
N LEU A 555 -11.11 -6.32 -5.61
CA LEU A 555 -11.49 -7.14 -4.45
C LEU A 555 -10.25 -7.41 -3.60
N LEU A 556 -10.36 -7.36 -2.27
CA LEU A 556 -9.22 -7.59 -1.38
C LEU A 556 -8.51 -8.92 -1.69
N LYS A 557 -9.29 -9.97 -1.96
CA LYS A 557 -8.76 -11.27 -2.37
C LYS A 557 -7.90 -11.18 -3.62
N ASP A 558 -8.40 -10.50 -4.64
CA ASP A 558 -7.71 -10.41 -5.92
C ASP A 558 -6.47 -9.51 -5.82
N SER A 559 -6.53 -8.43 -5.02
CA SER A 559 -5.36 -7.61 -4.70
C SER A 559 -4.27 -8.41 -4.00
N VAL A 560 -4.64 -9.27 -3.04
CA VAL A 560 -3.69 -10.12 -2.32
C VAL A 560 -3.12 -11.21 -3.23
N VAL A 561 -3.95 -11.84 -4.06
CA VAL A 561 -3.49 -12.83 -5.05
C VAL A 561 -2.54 -12.19 -6.06
N ALA A 562 -2.85 -10.99 -6.57
CA ALA A 562 -1.96 -10.26 -7.47
C ALA A 562 -0.58 -9.99 -6.85
N MET A 563 -0.49 -9.80 -5.52
CA MET A 563 0.80 -9.69 -4.83
C MET A 563 1.57 -11.03 -4.83
N THR A 564 0.89 -12.16 -4.68
CA THR A 564 1.52 -13.50 -4.80
C THR A 564 2.01 -13.82 -6.20
N GLU A 565 1.39 -13.23 -7.21
CA GLU A 565 1.81 -13.43 -8.59
C GLU A 565 2.98 -12.54 -8.99
N ASN A 566 3.09 -11.34 -8.42
CA ASN A 566 3.93 -10.26 -8.95
C ASN A 566 5.00 -9.71 -7.99
N ALA A 567 4.98 -10.06 -6.69
CA ALA A 567 5.78 -9.39 -5.66
C ALA A 567 6.63 -10.31 -4.76
N GLY A 568 6.87 -11.57 -5.16
CA GLY A 568 7.77 -12.47 -4.42
C GLY A 568 7.10 -13.32 -3.33
N PHE A 569 5.77 -13.29 -3.21
CA PHE A 569 5.04 -14.09 -2.21
C PHE A 569 4.56 -15.43 -2.76
N LYS A 570 4.42 -16.45 -1.91
CA LYS A 570 4.01 -17.80 -2.31
C LYS A 570 2.71 -17.84 -3.12
N LYS A 571 2.74 -18.50 -4.29
CA LYS A 571 1.64 -18.55 -5.29
C LYS A 571 0.40 -19.37 -4.88
N ASP A 572 0.52 -20.28 -3.91
CA ASP A 572 -0.60 -21.14 -3.46
C ASP A 572 -1.29 -20.67 -2.17
N MET A 573 -1.06 -19.43 -1.74
CA MET A 573 -1.73 -18.89 -0.55
C MET A 573 -3.22 -18.62 -0.86
N LYS A 574 -4.09 -19.58 -0.53
CA LYS A 574 -5.53 -19.35 -0.49
C LYS A 574 -5.85 -18.32 0.60
N ALA A 575 -5.97 -17.06 0.21
CA ALA A 575 -6.46 -15.99 1.08
C ALA A 575 -7.96 -16.22 1.34
N ASN A 576 -8.25 -16.97 2.41
CA ASN A 576 -9.60 -17.31 2.84
C ASN A 576 -10.10 -16.24 3.82
N PHE A 577 -10.58 -15.11 3.28
CA PHE A 577 -11.20 -14.06 4.07
C PHE A 577 -12.59 -14.49 4.56
N TYR A 578 -12.95 -14.07 5.77
CA TYR A 578 -14.33 -14.20 6.25
C TYR A 578 -15.19 -13.17 5.53
N ILE A 579 -16.22 -13.64 4.83
CA ILE A 579 -17.19 -12.79 4.14
C ILE A 579 -18.49 -12.83 4.95
N PRO A 580 -18.89 -11.73 5.60
CA PRO A 580 -20.22 -11.65 6.21
C PRO A 580 -21.29 -11.89 5.15
N THR A 581 -22.14 -12.89 5.36
CA THR A 581 -23.19 -13.24 4.39
C THR A 581 -24.55 -12.69 4.79
N ASN A 582 -24.83 -12.49 6.08
CA ASN A 582 -26.18 -12.21 6.57
C ASN A 582 -26.80 -10.93 5.98
N GLU A 583 -26.06 -9.83 6.02
CA GLU A 583 -26.51 -8.51 5.56
C GLU A 583 -25.38 -7.75 4.88
N CYS A 584 -25.70 -6.92 3.89
CA CYS A 584 -24.77 -5.98 3.29
C CYS A 584 -25.39 -4.58 3.12
N LEU A 585 -24.53 -3.57 2.99
CA LEU A 585 -24.90 -2.16 2.86
C LEU A 585 -24.65 -1.66 1.44
N GLN A 586 -25.63 -0.97 0.85
CA GLN A 586 -25.48 -0.18 -0.38
C GLN A 586 -25.53 1.31 -0.04
N PRO A 587 -24.44 2.07 -0.26
CA PRO A 587 -24.45 3.53 -0.18
C PRO A 587 -25.47 4.16 -1.13
N VAL A 588 -26.25 5.12 -0.65
CA VAL A 588 -27.19 5.88 -1.47
C VAL A 588 -27.13 7.37 -1.17
N LEU A 589 -27.14 8.18 -2.23
CA LEU A 589 -27.12 9.64 -2.17
C LEU A 589 -28.09 10.25 -3.18
N LYS A 590 -28.89 11.21 -2.73
CA LYS A 590 -29.71 12.07 -3.58
C LYS A 590 -29.36 13.52 -3.30
N ILE A 591 -29.05 14.31 -4.33
CA ILE A 591 -28.78 15.75 -4.20
C ILE A 591 -29.62 16.53 -5.20
N GLU A 592 -30.45 17.43 -4.69
CA GLU A 592 -31.28 18.33 -5.49
C GLU A 592 -31.01 19.79 -5.12
N VAL A 593 -31.08 20.68 -6.11
CA VAL A 593 -30.94 22.11 -5.88
C VAL A 593 -32.34 22.68 -5.68
N LYS A 594 -32.57 23.34 -4.55
CA LYS A 594 -33.84 23.98 -4.23
C LYS A 594 -33.99 25.24 -5.08
N GLN A 595 -34.72 25.16 -6.20
CA GLN A 595 -34.78 26.22 -7.22
C GLN A 595 -35.22 27.58 -6.68
N ASP A 596 -36.16 27.59 -5.74
CA ASP A 596 -36.68 28.76 -5.02
C ASP A 596 -35.67 29.39 -4.05
N SER A 597 -34.56 28.71 -3.75
CA SER A 597 -33.48 29.23 -2.90
C SER A 597 -32.37 29.95 -3.67
N ILE A 598 -32.36 29.88 -5.01
CA ILE A 598 -31.27 30.44 -5.82
C ILE A 598 -31.35 31.96 -5.82
N LYS A 599 -30.31 32.62 -5.29
CA LYS A 599 -30.19 34.07 -5.27
C LYS A 599 -28.86 34.49 -5.88
N CYS A 600 -28.91 35.15 -7.03
CA CYS A 600 -27.70 35.58 -7.72
C CYS A 600 -27.51 37.09 -7.66
N ASN A 601 -26.26 37.52 -7.81
CA ASN A 601 -25.91 38.91 -8.10
C ASN A 601 -26.46 39.35 -9.48
N ALA A 602 -26.39 40.66 -9.76
CA ALA A 602 -27.05 41.28 -10.92
C ALA A 602 -26.60 40.70 -12.28
N ASP A 603 -25.33 40.30 -12.39
CA ASP A 603 -24.71 39.68 -13.56
C ASP A 603 -24.81 38.14 -13.57
N LYS A 604 -25.45 37.55 -12.54
CA LYS A 604 -25.63 36.10 -12.34
C LYS A 604 -24.32 35.29 -12.28
N SER A 605 -23.19 35.95 -12.04
CA SER A 605 -21.89 35.29 -11.94
C SER A 605 -21.74 34.54 -10.61
N ASN A 606 -22.33 35.05 -9.53
CA ASN A 606 -22.30 34.43 -8.20
C ASN A 606 -23.71 34.22 -7.67
N CYS A 607 -23.98 32.98 -7.24
CA CYS A 607 -25.27 32.59 -6.71
C CYS A 607 -25.15 31.91 -5.34
N ASP A 608 -26.05 32.23 -4.43
CA ASP A 608 -26.34 31.42 -3.26
C ASP A 608 -27.39 30.37 -3.65
N ALA A 609 -27.29 29.16 -3.09
CA ALA A 609 -28.25 28.09 -3.34
C ALA A 609 -28.33 27.15 -2.14
N THR A 610 -29.49 26.55 -1.91
CA THR A 610 -29.67 25.48 -0.93
C THR A 610 -29.72 24.13 -1.63
N LEU A 611 -28.89 23.19 -1.20
CA LEU A 611 -28.97 21.80 -1.62
C LEU A 611 -29.84 21.01 -0.66
N VAL A 612 -30.83 20.28 -1.18
CA VAL A 612 -31.55 19.26 -0.42
C VAL A 612 -30.85 17.93 -0.67
N MET A 613 -30.21 17.42 0.38
CA MET A 613 -29.46 16.18 0.32
C MET A 613 -30.13 15.11 1.15
N ALA A 614 -30.40 13.94 0.54
CA ALA A 614 -30.79 12.73 1.26
C ALA A 614 -29.66 11.69 1.11
N SER A 615 -29.04 11.31 2.21
CA SER A 615 -27.92 10.37 2.23
C SER A 615 -28.17 9.20 3.18
N GLY A 616 -27.61 8.04 2.87
CA GLY A 616 -27.87 6.84 3.66
C GLY A 616 -27.21 5.57 3.15
N ALA A 617 -27.60 4.46 3.75
CA ALA A 617 -27.26 3.11 3.32
C ALA A 617 -28.53 2.23 3.32
N ARG A 618 -28.78 1.52 2.22
CA ARG A 618 -29.81 0.47 2.14
C ARG A 618 -29.22 -0.86 2.60
N ILE A 619 -30.04 -1.68 3.26
CA ILE A 619 -29.64 -2.99 3.78
C ILE A 619 -30.24 -4.07 2.90
N PHE A 620 -29.41 -5.03 2.51
CA PHE A 620 -29.81 -6.19 1.71
C PHE A 620 -29.50 -7.49 2.45
N ASN A 621 -30.35 -8.49 2.28
CA ASN A 621 -30.13 -9.85 2.79
C ASN A 621 -29.33 -10.71 1.79
N GLN A 622 -29.08 -11.98 2.15
CA GLN A 622 -28.40 -12.98 1.29
C GLN A 622 -29.03 -13.19 -0.08
N LYS A 623 -30.34 -12.93 -0.23
CA LYS A 623 -31.08 -13.07 -1.50
C LYS A 623 -31.06 -11.79 -2.33
N SER A 624 -30.26 -10.79 -1.94
CA SER A 624 -30.24 -9.46 -2.55
C SER A 624 -31.58 -8.73 -2.47
N GLU A 625 -32.42 -9.05 -1.49
CA GLU A 625 -33.67 -8.34 -1.23
C GLU A 625 -33.42 -7.21 -0.23
N LYS A 626 -33.97 -6.03 -0.51
CA LYS A 626 -33.89 -4.88 0.40
C LYS A 626 -34.72 -5.15 1.64
N ILE A 627 -34.07 -5.21 2.80
CA ILE A 627 -34.71 -5.46 4.11
C ILE A 627 -34.78 -4.21 4.99
N GLY A 628 -34.07 -3.13 4.64
CA GLY A 628 -34.09 -1.90 5.42
C GLY A 628 -33.29 -0.76 4.80
N ALA A 629 -33.26 0.38 5.50
CA ALA A 629 -32.40 1.51 5.16
C ALA A 629 -32.17 2.42 6.37
N TYR A 630 -30.99 3.03 6.40
CA TYR A 630 -30.65 4.14 7.29
C TYR A 630 -30.42 5.37 6.43
N GLY A 631 -30.97 6.51 6.82
CA GLY A 631 -30.72 7.74 6.11
C GLY A 631 -31.19 8.96 6.87
N LEU A 632 -30.70 10.10 6.39
CA LEU A 632 -31.03 11.44 6.85
C LEU A 632 -31.22 12.34 5.63
N GLN A 633 -32.08 13.33 5.78
CA GLN A 633 -32.23 14.42 4.83
C GLN A 633 -31.80 15.71 5.51
N GLN A 634 -31.03 16.53 4.81
CA GLN A 634 -30.55 17.81 5.32
C GLN A 634 -30.50 18.85 4.20
N GLU A 635 -30.81 20.09 4.56
CA GLU A 635 -30.57 21.26 3.71
C GLU A 635 -29.15 21.80 3.98
N ILE A 636 -28.39 22.04 2.91
CA ILE A 636 -27.04 22.63 2.96
C ILE A 636 -27.10 23.98 2.25
N GLU A 637 -26.92 25.06 3.00
CA GLU A 637 -26.83 26.41 2.44
C GLU A 637 -25.44 26.64 1.85
N LEU A 638 -25.40 26.92 0.55
CA LEU A 638 -24.18 27.25 -0.18
C LEU A 638 -24.19 28.73 -0.53
N LYS A 639 -23.05 29.39 -0.32
CA LYS A 639 -22.89 30.84 -0.54
C LYS A 639 -21.80 31.14 -1.56
N GLY A 640 -22.04 32.17 -2.37
CA GLY A 640 -21.05 32.75 -3.29
C GLY A 640 -20.53 31.76 -4.32
N ILE A 641 -21.42 30.98 -4.94
CA ILE A 641 -21.06 29.97 -5.92
C ILE A 641 -20.89 30.61 -7.29
N ASP A 642 -19.66 30.59 -7.78
CA ASP A 642 -19.36 31.00 -9.15
C ASP A 642 -19.98 30.00 -10.12
N HIS A 643 -20.81 30.50 -11.05
CA HIS A 643 -21.48 29.66 -12.05
C HIS A 643 -20.47 28.86 -12.90
N GLN A 644 -19.28 29.39 -13.18
CA GLN A 644 -18.25 28.69 -13.99
C GLN A 644 -17.60 27.52 -13.25
N HIS A 645 -17.58 27.55 -11.92
CA HIS A 645 -16.92 26.55 -11.06
C HIS A 645 -17.89 25.87 -10.10
N ARG A 646 -19.18 25.87 -10.47
CA ARG A 646 -20.28 25.41 -9.62
C ARG A 646 -20.06 24.01 -9.07
N ASN A 647 -19.65 23.07 -9.92
CA ASN A 647 -19.48 21.67 -9.53
C ASN A 647 -18.30 21.47 -8.56
N GLU A 648 -17.18 22.14 -8.83
CA GLU A 648 -15.99 22.11 -7.99
C GLU A 648 -16.30 22.68 -6.60
N MET A 649 -16.94 23.85 -6.54
CA MET A 649 -17.32 24.50 -5.29
C MET A 649 -18.33 23.67 -4.48
N TYR A 650 -19.31 23.05 -5.16
CA TYR A 650 -20.26 22.13 -4.52
C TYR A 650 -19.56 20.92 -3.91
N ASN A 651 -18.65 20.29 -4.65
CA ASN A 651 -17.95 19.10 -4.17
C ASN A 651 -17.08 19.40 -2.96
N ILE A 652 -16.34 20.51 -2.95
CA ILE A 652 -15.53 20.93 -1.80
C ILE A 652 -16.42 21.14 -0.56
N GLN A 653 -17.53 21.88 -0.70
CA GLN A 653 -18.43 22.13 0.43
C GLN A 653 -19.11 20.85 0.94
N MET A 654 -19.36 19.87 0.06
CA MET A 654 -19.89 18.56 0.47
C MET A 654 -18.89 17.74 1.28
N PHE A 655 -17.59 17.79 0.99
CA PHE A 655 -16.56 17.14 1.82
C PHE A 655 -16.50 17.73 3.24
N GLU A 656 -16.81 19.01 3.41
CA GLU A 656 -16.89 19.64 4.74
C GLU A 656 -18.17 19.26 5.50
N ALA A 657 -19.31 19.15 4.81
CA ALA A 657 -20.62 18.95 5.44
C ALA A 657 -20.92 17.47 5.77
N LEU A 658 -20.60 16.56 4.86
CA LEU A 658 -21.02 15.14 4.93
C LEU A 658 -20.48 14.35 6.12
N PRO A 659 -19.22 14.49 6.59
CA PRO A 659 -18.69 13.65 7.65
C PRO A 659 -19.55 13.65 8.93
N LYS A 660 -20.10 14.81 9.31
CA LYS A 660 -20.99 14.94 10.48
C LYS A 660 -22.30 14.17 10.28
N ILE A 661 -22.88 14.24 9.09
CA ILE A 661 -24.15 13.60 8.73
C ILE A 661 -23.98 12.08 8.69
N LEU A 662 -22.87 11.62 8.10
CA LEU A 662 -22.56 10.21 8.00
C LEU A 662 -22.34 9.58 9.37
N ASN A 663 -21.73 10.29 10.33
CA ASN A 663 -21.61 9.82 11.72
C ASN A 663 -23.01 9.59 12.35
N GLN A 664 -23.96 10.51 12.13
CA GLN A 664 -25.33 10.34 12.63
C GLN A 664 -26.04 9.13 11.97
N ILE A 665 -25.81 8.89 10.67
CA ILE A 665 -26.33 7.71 9.97
C ILE A 665 -25.77 6.42 10.59
N VAL A 666 -24.47 6.37 10.89
CA VAL A 666 -23.82 5.21 11.53
C VAL A 666 -24.38 4.97 12.93
N GLN A 667 -24.53 6.03 13.73
CA GLN A 667 -25.12 5.92 15.08
C GLN A 667 -26.55 5.39 15.04
N LYS A 668 -27.36 5.83 14.06
CA LYS A 668 -28.71 5.31 13.83
C LYS A 668 -28.69 3.82 13.44
N ALA A 669 -27.73 3.43 12.58
CA ALA A 669 -27.55 2.05 12.13
C ALA A 669 -27.07 1.07 13.22
N ASP A 670 -26.32 1.59 14.21
CA ASP A 670 -25.87 0.80 15.36
C ASP A 670 -26.93 0.69 16.46
N SER A 671 -27.84 1.65 16.54
CA SER A 671 -28.91 1.70 17.54
C SER A 671 -30.14 0.86 17.17
N SER A 672 -30.34 0.61 15.87
CA SER A 672 -31.34 -0.35 15.41
C SER A 672 -30.93 -1.77 15.78
N LYS A 673 -31.84 -2.50 16.44
CA LYS A 673 -31.64 -3.91 16.84
C LYS A 673 -31.40 -4.79 15.62
#